data_AF-A0A151GKD3-F1
#
_entry.id   AF-A0A151GKD3-F1
#
_cell.length_a   1.000
_cell.length_b   1.000
_cell.length_c   1.000
_cell.angle_alpha   90.00
_cell.angle_beta   90.00
_cell.angle_gamma   90.00
#
_symmetry.space_group_name_H-M   'P 1'
#
loop_
_entity.id
_entity.type
_entity.pdbx_description
1 polymer ?
#
loop_
_entity_poly.entity_id
_entity_poly.type
_entity_poly.pdbx_seq_one_letter_code
_entity_poly.pdbx_strand_id
1 'polypeptide(L)'
;MDIHRCRFVPYKPSAINAVAFSHSNPRSAKHAAIARLAIGRANGDIEIWNPSNGTWHQETVIRGGKDRSIDGLVWINEPDQDLGDGRVVIGKSRLFSIGYTSTVTEWDLAKGKPRRHASGQHGDIWCIGAQPAGPAEGSNKLIAGTMDGELIMYSVEDDDLRFQRVLVRSPTKKAQIVSITFQSRKVVIVGCSDSTIRAYDITKGHMIRRMTLGSDLMSGSKDIIVWCVRCLPNGNIVSGDSTGQVCIWDGKTYTQNQRIQSHKQDVLSLATSADGTTIMSGGMDRRTCLYRENPAVGQRWANVWGRRYHEHDVKAMACFENGRVSVVVSGGPDANLMVVPLKEMGREHHRMINSLPQQPPMMSASKARFVVSWWDREVHIWALRKPATELFESGAEGADINDNRKLLKTVVIKGDSNIASAAVNEDGTLLVLSTATDVKAFRLQHQDPVKPSDVAIRSIELPEKLTRLGATRVELSPDAKWLCLVREGSRVLVARIDIGGDEDTLVMEAKLQRLPRLRRNIPRYILNGGLGGYDRSITQVAFSTDSKMLAVADLAGFIDTWTVRGHEEALRGKELEAADDAASSDDDSSDADDAEAVDAGEQWVRNPNAKLLPKLAASPVVLSFSDDVPGSHGADKDEWRDAANDYVLAVITSAWNVLAFHPRQGSLTAWSRRNPRKCLPAPVQDLLDLPKGVLWQGARLWVYGVSFFLMLDMAQDLPKHVPDAESPAELQMVHGTKRKRTGPTTGAGGKMKRESLAPHKIQRHGEGEEFEELDVGERPVADESDSDDEMVDANGELSQLRNGGNKGDAESELTVGERKKWWITYKYRPILGVVPLSSGDQPLEVALVERPTWDVEMPERYFAGNEWER
;
A
#
# COMPACT_ATOMS: atom_id res chain seq x y z
N MET A 1 -17.74 -17.48 -16.83
CA MET A 1 -17.67 -16.52 -15.72
C MET A 1 -18.49 -15.34 -16.15
N ASP A 2 -19.57 -15.09 -15.43
CA ASP A 2 -20.49 -13.99 -15.72
C ASP A 2 -20.13 -12.78 -14.85
N ILE A 3 -20.11 -11.59 -15.44
CA ILE A 3 -19.57 -10.39 -14.80
C ILE A 3 -20.63 -9.28 -14.80
N HIS A 4 -21.06 -8.90 -13.59
CA HIS A 4 -21.81 -7.65 -13.36
C HIS A 4 -20.83 -6.50 -13.22
N ARG A 5 -20.70 -5.68 -14.26
CA ARG A 5 -19.85 -4.48 -14.23
C ARG A 5 -20.56 -3.35 -13.48
N CYS A 6 -20.13 -3.10 -12.25
CA CYS A 6 -20.77 -2.19 -11.30
C CYS A 6 -19.99 -0.87 -11.19
N ARG A 7 -20.68 0.26 -11.28
CA ARG A 7 -20.12 1.62 -10.99
C ARG A 7 -20.95 2.42 -10.00
N PHE A 8 -22.00 1.81 -9.46
CA PHE A 8 -22.93 2.46 -8.53
C PHE A 8 -22.40 2.53 -7.09
N VAL A 9 -21.29 1.87 -6.76
CA VAL A 9 -20.67 1.92 -5.43
C VAL A 9 -19.89 3.23 -5.30
N PRO A 10 -20.34 4.18 -4.46
CA PRO A 10 -19.79 5.54 -4.43
C PRO A 10 -18.57 5.66 -3.50
N TYR A 11 -17.56 4.79 -3.69
CA TYR A 11 -16.32 4.88 -2.90
C TYR A 11 -15.62 6.22 -3.15
N LYS A 12 -15.36 6.98 -2.08
CA LYS A 12 -14.73 8.31 -2.15
C LYS A 12 -13.29 8.25 -1.63
N PRO A 13 -12.27 8.20 -2.49
CA PRO A 13 -10.89 8.30 -2.04
C PRO A 13 -10.62 9.72 -1.50
N SER A 14 -9.90 9.81 -0.39
CA SER A 14 -9.58 11.10 0.24
C SER A 14 -8.35 11.76 -0.39
N ALA A 15 -8.37 13.09 -0.47
CA ALA A 15 -7.27 13.94 -0.92
C ALA A 15 -5.96 13.63 -0.18
N ILE A 16 -4.84 13.73 -0.89
CA ILE A 16 -3.49 13.63 -0.34
C ILE A 16 -3.02 15.03 0.06
N ASN A 17 -2.70 15.20 1.34
CA ASN A 17 -2.22 16.47 1.90
C ASN A 17 -0.72 16.45 2.20
N ALA A 18 -0.16 15.29 2.56
CA ALA A 18 1.26 15.15 2.89
C ALA A 18 1.88 13.87 2.31
N VAL A 19 3.15 13.96 1.90
CA VAL A 19 3.94 12.83 1.39
C VAL A 19 5.36 12.95 1.97
N ALA A 20 5.87 11.88 2.58
CA ALA A 20 7.20 11.87 3.18
C ALA A 20 7.87 10.48 3.11
N PHE A 21 9.10 10.43 2.61
CA PHE A 21 9.93 9.23 2.69
C PHE A 21 10.66 9.16 4.03
N SER A 22 10.79 7.96 4.59
CA SER A 22 11.65 7.73 5.76
C SER A 22 13.12 8.00 5.43
N HIS A 23 13.58 7.52 4.29
CA HIS A 23 14.92 7.77 3.76
C HIS A 23 14.79 8.30 2.33
N SER A 24 14.96 9.62 2.13
CA SER A 24 14.91 10.22 0.79
C SER A 24 16.11 9.83 -0.07
N ASN A 25 17.28 9.63 0.53
CA ASN A 25 18.49 9.14 -0.11
C ASN A 25 19.21 8.15 0.83
N PRO A 26 18.76 6.88 0.89
CA PRO A 26 19.39 5.86 1.72
C PRO A 26 20.88 5.69 1.40
N ARG A 27 21.70 5.52 2.45
CA ARG A 27 23.17 5.43 2.32
C ARG A 27 23.66 4.04 1.94
N SER A 28 22.83 3.02 2.08
CA SER A 28 23.16 1.62 1.77
C SER A 28 21.92 0.82 1.37
N ALA A 29 22.12 -0.33 0.73
CA ALA A 29 21.03 -1.24 0.35
C ALA A 29 20.17 -1.68 1.55
N LYS A 30 20.77 -1.82 2.75
CA LYS A 30 20.03 -2.16 3.97
C LYS A 30 19.07 -1.04 4.40
N HIS A 31 19.49 0.23 4.28
CA HIS A 31 18.61 1.37 4.52
C HIS A 31 17.50 1.47 3.48
N ALA A 32 17.83 1.17 2.21
CA ALA A 32 16.85 1.16 1.14
C ALA A 32 15.75 0.09 1.35
N ALA A 33 16.09 -1.08 1.87
CA ALA A 33 15.12 -2.13 2.20
C ALA A 33 14.10 -1.70 3.28
N ILE A 34 14.51 -0.79 4.19
CA ILE A 34 13.67 -0.24 5.27
C ILE A 34 12.95 1.05 4.83
N ALA A 35 13.37 1.66 3.72
CA ALA A 35 12.76 2.87 3.22
C ALA A 35 11.26 2.66 2.95
N ARG A 36 10.44 3.57 3.46
CA ARG A 36 8.99 3.60 3.29
C ARG A 36 8.56 5.00 2.93
N LEU A 37 7.49 5.08 2.17
CA LEU A 37 6.76 6.30 1.87
C LEU A 37 5.52 6.35 2.78
N ALA A 38 5.39 7.41 3.55
CA ALA A 38 4.17 7.73 4.28
C ALA A 38 3.34 8.74 3.49
N ILE A 39 2.03 8.51 3.40
CA ILE A 39 1.08 9.40 2.73
C ILE A 39 -0.03 9.74 3.72
N GLY A 40 -0.25 11.03 3.91
CA GLY A 40 -1.28 11.57 4.80
C GLY A 40 -2.47 12.04 4.01
N ARG A 41 -3.66 11.54 4.35
CA ARG A 41 -4.92 11.90 3.71
C ARG A 41 -5.76 12.87 4.55
N ALA A 42 -6.63 13.61 3.87
CA ALA A 42 -7.54 14.57 4.48
C ALA A 42 -8.60 13.94 5.43
N ASN A 43 -8.89 12.64 5.33
CA ASN A 43 -9.76 11.90 6.26
C ASN A 43 -9.02 11.34 7.49
N GLY A 44 -7.75 11.71 7.67
CA GLY A 44 -6.92 11.27 8.79
C GLY A 44 -6.16 9.96 8.56
N ASP A 45 -6.38 9.27 7.43
CA ASP A 45 -5.67 8.03 7.12
C ASP A 45 -4.18 8.29 6.83
N ILE A 46 -3.32 7.40 7.31
CA ILE A 46 -1.90 7.35 6.96
C ILE A 46 -1.62 6.04 6.25
N GLU A 47 -1.15 6.11 5.02
CA GLU A 47 -0.76 4.93 4.25
C GLU A 47 0.75 4.75 4.25
N ILE A 48 1.20 3.51 4.47
CA ILE A 48 2.61 3.14 4.40
C ILE A 48 2.86 2.33 3.13
N TRP A 49 3.73 2.86 2.29
CA TRP A 49 4.06 2.30 0.99
C TRP A 49 5.54 1.90 0.93
N ASN A 50 5.80 0.77 0.28
CA ASN A 50 7.13 0.28 0.00
C ASN A 50 7.46 0.52 -1.48
N PRO A 51 8.50 1.30 -1.81
CA PRO A 51 8.86 1.59 -3.18
C PRO A 51 9.30 0.33 -3.97
N SER A 52 9.84 -0.70 -3.30
CA SER A 52 10.13 -2.05 -3.85
C SER A 52 10.68 -2.04 -5.29
N ASN A 53 11.74 -1.24 -5.52
CA ASN A 53 12.39 -1.07 -6.83
C ASN A 53 11.43 -0.75 -8.00
N GLY A 54 10.33 -0.03 -7.72
CA GLY A 54 9.36 0.43 -8.72
C GLY A 54 8.05 -0.37 -8.80
N THR A 55 7.88 -1.43 -8.01
CA THR A 55 6.61 -2.19 -7.95
C THR A 55 5.57 -1.55 -7.04
N TRP A 56 5.95 -0.60 -6.18
CA TRP A 56 5.09 0.20 -5.29
C TRP A 56 3.97 -0.59 -4.60
N HIS A 57 4.24 -1.04 -3.38
CA HIS A 57 3.29 -1.84 -2.58
C HIS A 57 2.74 -1.02 -1.41
N GLN A 58 1.42 -0.85 -1.34
CA GLN A 58 0.75 -0.31 -0.15
C GLN A 58 0.66 -1.42 0.90
N GLU A 59 1.48 -1.32 1.94
CA GLU A 59 1.62 -2.39 2.95
C GLU A 59 0.52 -2.31 4.01
N THR A 60 0.30 -1.11 4.57
CA THR A 60 -0.68 -0.88 5.65
C THR A 60 -1.34 0.48 5.51
N VAL A 61 -2.55 0.58 6.07
CA VAL A 61 -3.26 1.86 6.23
C VAL A 61 -3.65 2.01 7.70
N ILE A 62 -3.07 3.01 8.36
CA ILE A 62 -3.47 3.43 9.70
C ILE A 62 -4.70 4.30 9.54
N ARG A 63 -5.83 3.82 10.07
CA ARG A 63 -7.12 4.49 9.90
C ARG A 63 -7.21 5.73 10.77
N GLY A 64 -7.65 6.82 10.14
CA GLY A 64 -7.97 8.08 10.77
C GLY A 64 -9.30 8.05 11.49
N GLY A 65 -9.98 9.18 11.48
CA GLY A 65 -11.24 9.34 12.17
C GLY A 65 -12.00 10.57 11.75
N LYS A 66 -13.21 10.69 12.29
CA LYS A 66 -14.07 11.84 12.09
C LYS A 66 -13.37 13.12 12.55
N ASP A 67 -13.48 14.17 11.75
CA ASP A 67 -12.94 15.50 12.04
C ASP A 67 -11.41 15.51 12.26
N ARG A 68 -10.70 14.55 11.64
CA ARG A 68 -9.22 14.45 11.63
C ARG A 68 -8.70 14.54 10.20
N SER A 69 -7.57 15.23 10.04
CA SER A 69 -6.81 15.35 8.78
C SER A 69 -5.32 15.14 9.08
N ILE A 70 -4.55 14.70 8.08
CA ILE A 70 -3.09 14.64 8.16
C ILE A 70 -2.51 15.65 7.16
N ASP A 71 -1.92 16.73 7.66
CA ASP A 71 -1.49 17.87 6.85
C ASP A 71 0.02 18.03 6.78
N GLY A 72 0.74 17.40 7.70
CA GLY A 72 2.19 17.30 7.66
C GLY A 72 2.64 15.93 8.17
N LEU A 73 3.66 15.39 7.52
CA LEU A 73 4.31 14.14 7.90
C LEU A 73 5.81 14.33 7.94
N VAL A 74 6.44 13.84 9.00
CA VAL A 74 7.89 13.92 9.19
C VAL A 74 8.39 12.60 9.76
N TRP A 75 9.47 12.10 9.16
CA TRP A 75 10.24 10.98 9.68
C TRP A 75 11.46 11.47 10.43
N ILE A 76 11.79 10.79 11.53
CA ILE A 76 13.07 10.91 12.23
C ILE A 76 13.74 9.54 12.18
N ASN A 77 14.96 9.50 11.67
CA ASN A 77 15.82 8.32 11.76
C ASN A 77 16.87 8.56 12.83
N GLU A 78 16.93 7.66 13.80
CA GLU A 78 18.00 7.62 14.79
C GLU A 78 19.34 7.27 14.12
N PRO A 79 20.49 7.61 14.74
CA PRO A 79 21.78 7.19 14.23
C PRO A 79 21.94 5.66 14.35
N ASP A 80 22.66 5.09 13.39
CA ASP A 80 23.07 3.69 13.42
C ASP A 80 23.98 3.42 14.63
N GLN A 81 23.81 2.26 15.26
CA GLN A 81 24.65 1.80 16.36
C GLN A 81 25.49 0.62 15.89
N ASP A 82 26.81 0.79 15.92
CA ASP A 82 27.76 -0.29 15.66
C ASP A 82 27.98 -1.10 16.94
N LEU A 83 27.76 -2.42 16.87
CA LEU A 83 27.94 -3.34 17.99
C LEU A 83 29.40 -3.80 18.15
N GLY A 84 30.31 -3.37 17.25
CA GLY A 84 31.74 -3.67 17.33
C GLY A 84 32.16 -5.02 16.75
N ASP A 85 31.21 -5.87 16.37
CA ASP A 85 31.41 -7.18 15.71
C ASP A 85 31.17 -7.11 14.18
N GLY A 86 31.13 -5.90 13.61
CA GLY A 86 30.76 -5.64 12.22
C GLY A 86 29.25 -5.67 11.97
N ARG A 87 28.42 -5.87 13.01
CA ARG A 87 26.96 -5.73 12.92
C ARG A 87 26.54 -4.33 13.32
N VAL A 88 25.71 -3.76 12.47
CA VAL A 88 25.14 -2.43 12.65
C VAL A 88 23.64 -2.57 12.89
N VAL A 89 23.17 -2.05 14.03
CA VAL A 89 21.75 -1.80 14.27
C VAL A 89 21.41 -0.53 13.52
N ILE A 90 20.56 -0.67 12.50
CA ILE A 90 20.08 0.50 11.75
C ILE A 90 19.18 1.31 12.67
N GLY A 91 19.40 2.61 12.74
CA GLY A 91 18.63 3.49 13.61
C GLY A 91 17.12 3.37 13.38
N LYS A 92 16.33 3.54 14.45
CA LYS A 92 14.88 3.44 14.34
C LYS A 92 14.29 4.60 13.55
N SER A 93 13.32 4.29 12.68
CA SER A 93 12.53 5.27 11.94
C SER A 93 11.21 5.53 12.65
N ARG A 94 11.02 6.75 13.15
CA ARG A 94 9.81 7.20 13.86
C ARG A 94 9.01 8.15 12.98
N LEU A 95 7.69 7.97 12.96
CA LEU A 95 6.77 8.78 12.15
C LEU A 95 5.95 9.73 13.02
N PHE A 96 5.94 11.01 12.63
CA PHE A 96 5.18 12.07 13.28
C PHE A 96 4.22 12.74 12.29
N SER A 97 3.07 13.17 12.79
CA SER A 97 2.10 13.94 12.01
C SER A 97 1.54 15.14 12.75
N ILE A 98 0.98 16.06 11.95
CA ILE A 98 0.16 17.19 12.37
C ILE A 98 -1.14 17.20 11.55
N GLY A 99 -2.20 17.80 12.09
CA GLY A 99 -3.53 17.79 11.47
C GLY A 99 -4.37 19.02 11.82
N TYR A 100 -3.87 20.21 11.50
CA TYR A 100 -4.48 21.51 11.86
C TYR A 100 -4.90 21.66 13.32
N THR A 101 -4.10 21.11 14.24
CA THR A 101 -4.30 21.28 15.69
C THR A 101 -2.99 21.72 16.32
N SER A 102 -3.04 22.09 17.60
CA SER A 102 -1.86 22.36 18.43
C SER A 102 -1.08 21.09 18.84
N THR A 103 -1.44 19.91 18.32
CA THR A 103 -0.89 18.62 18.77
C THR A 103 -0.03 17.97 17.69
N VAL A 104 1.15 17.50 18.06
CA VAL A 104 1.99 16.57 17.29
C VAL A 104 1.68 15.15 17.73
N THR A 105 1.46 14.25 16.79
CA THR A 105 1.19 12.83 17.06
C THR A 105 2.34 11.95 16.57
N GLU A 106 2.88 11.11 17.44
CA GLU A 106 3.78 10.01 17.08
C GLU A 106 2.96 8.74 16.83
N TRP A 107 3.31 7.97 15.79
CA TRP A 107 2.59 6.77 15.40
C TRP A 107 3.36 5.48 15.71
N ASP A 108 2.67 4.50 16.29
CA ASP A 108 3.18 3.13 16.42
C ASP A 108 2.78 2.36 15.17
N LEU A 109 3.74 2.17 14.27
CA LEU A 109 3.53 1.49 12.99
C LEU A 109 3.20 0.01 13.19
N ALA A 110 3.78 -0.65 14.20
CA ALA A 110 3.57 -2.08 14.43
C ALA A 110 2.16 -2.36 14.95
N LYS A 111 1.62 -1.46 15.78
CA LYS A 111 0.24 -1.58 16.28
C LYS A 111 -0.81 -0.92 15.37
N GLY A 112 -0.38 -0.01 14.50
CA GLY A 112 -1.26 0.80 13.65
C GLY A 112 -2.13 1.77 14.46
N LYS A 113 -1.56 2.39 15.51
CA LYS A 113 -2.27 3.32 16.41
C LYS A 113 -1.40 4.52 16.79
N PRO A 114 -1.99 5.64 17.23
CA PRO A 114 -1.23 6.72 17.85
C PRO A 114 -0.45 6.19 19.06
N ARG A 115 0.85 6.51 19.14
CA ARG A 115 1.74 6.13 20.22
C ARG A 115 1.78 7.17 21.33
N ARG A 116 1.98 8.43 20.95
CA ARG A 116 2.08 9.59 21.86
C ARG A 116 1.48 10.82 21.21
N HIS A 117 0.97 11.72 22.04
CA HIS A 117 0.53 13.05 21.64
C HIS A 117 1.29 14.07 22.49
N ALA A 118 1.74 15.15 21.86
CA ALA A 118 2.31 16.28 22.57
C ALA A 118 1.72 17.58 22.04
N SER A 119 1.27 18.42 22.95
CA SER A 119 0.79 19.77 22.68
C SER A 119 1.41 20.74 23.68
N GLY A 120 1.42 22.03 23.33
CA GLY A 120 1.98 23.10 24.16
C GLY A 120 1.09 24.34 24.19
N GLN A 121 1.52 25.36 24.94
CA GLN A 121 0.85 26.66 24.98
C GLN A 121 1.21 27.51 23.75
N HIS A 122 0.70 27.11 22.58
CA HIS A 122 0.85 27.79 21.30
C HIS A 122 -0.39 27.53 20.42
N GLY A 123 -0.54 28.31 19.35
CA GLY A 123 -1.62 28.11 18.37
C GLY A 123 -1.49 26.83 17.54
N ASP A 124 -2.41 26.66 16.60
CA ASP A 124 -2.44 25.48 15.72
C ASP A 124 -1.23 25.40 14.82
N ILE A 125 -0.74 24.17 14.63
CA ILE A 125 0.47 23.89 13.86
C ILE A 125 0.10 23.79 12.38
N TRP A 126 0.83 24.51 11.53
CA TRP A 126 0.64 24.49 10.08
C TRP A 126 1.72 23.69 9.36
N CYS A 127 2.98 23.78 9.82
CA CYS A 127 4.09 23.06 9.22
C CYS A 127 5.04 22.49 10.28
N ILE A 128 5.73 21.40 9.94
CA ILE A 128 6.65 20.70 10.84
C ILE A 128 7.85 20.19 10.05
N GLY A 129 9.04 20.19 10.69
CA GLY A 129 10.28 19.68 10.13
C GLY A 129 11.13 19.01 11.19
N ALA A 130 11.79 17.91 10.83
CA ALA A 130 12.80 17.27 11.66
C ALA A 130 14.16 17.94 11.46
N GLN A 131 14.82 18.21 12.58
CA GLN A 131 16.22 18.63 12.58
C GLN A 131 17.06 17.53 11.91
N PRO A 132 17.92 17.86 10.93
CA PRO A 132 18.80 16.90 10.29
C PRO A 132 19.66 16.16 11.30
N ALA A 133 19.84 14.86 11.08
CA ALA A 133 20.68 14.02 11.91
C ALA A 133 22.10 14.62 12.01
N GLY A 134 22.62 14.74 13.23
CA GLY A 134 23.99 15.20 13.49
C GLY A 134 24.95 14.03 13.71
N PRO A 135 26.25 14.29 13.87
CA PRO A 135 27.15 13.31 14.49
C PRO A 135 26.59 12.89 15.85
N ALA A 136 26.86 11.64 16.24
CA ALA A 136 26.14 10.80 17.23
C ALA A 136 25.85 11.40 18.62
N GLU A 137 26.29 12.61 18.95
CA GLU A 137 26.21 13.23 20.28
C GLU A 137 25.06 14.24 20.46
N GLY A 138 24.20 14.42 19.45
CA GLY A 138 23.10 15.40 19.52
C GLY A 138 21.72 14.78 19.43
N SER A 139 20.86 15.10 20.39
CA SER A 139 19.44 14.74 20.31
C SER A 139 18.74 15.40 19.13
N ASN A 140 17.91 14.62 18.44
CA ASN A 140 17.07 15.14 17.35
C ASN A 140 15.92 15.96 17.94
N LYS A 141 15.56 17.04 17.25
CA LYS A 141 14.47 17.94 17.61
C LYS A 141 13.49 18.07 16.46
N LEU A 142 12.22 18.30 16.78
CA LEU A 142 11.19 18.69 15.84
C LEU A 142 10.93 20.18 15.98
N ILE A 143 10.92 20.90 14.87
CA ILE A 143 10.52 22.30 14.83
C ILE A 143 9.21 22.40 14.07
N ALA A 144 8.26 23.13 14.64
CA ALA A 144 6.97 23.38 14.02
C ALA A 144 6.69 24.88 13.95
N GLY A 145 5.97 25.30 12.91
CA GLY A 145 5.49 26.66 12.70
C GLY A 145 3.98 26.73 12.89
N THR A 146 3.51 27.75 13.60
CA THR A 146 2.08 27.92 13.92
C THR A 146 1.40 28.98 13.07
N MET A 147 0.07 28.94 13.05
CA MET A 147 -0.76 30.00 12.45
C MET A 147 -0.57 31.37 13.12
N ASP A 148 -0.18 31.41 14.38
CA ASP A 148 0.06 32.66 15.14
C ASP A 148 1.45 33.27 14.88
N GLY A 149 2.26 32.66 14.02
CA GLY A 149 3.61 33.13 13.71
C GLY A 149 4.65 32.74 14.76
N GLU A 150 4.41 31.66 15.50
CA GLU A 150 5.34 31.15 16.51
C GLU A 150 6.14 29.96 15.93
N LEU A 151 7.43 29.90 16.28
CA LEU A 151 8.25 28.71 16.08
C LEU A 151 8.37 27.98 17.39
N ILE A 152 8.04 26.69 17.37
CA ILE A 152 8.00 25.83 18.55
C ILE A 152 8.94 24.64 18.37
N MET A 153 9.48 24.17 19.47
CA MET A 153 10.43 23.05 19.52
C MET A 153 9.85 21.92 20.38
N TYR A 154 9.87 20.72 19.81
CA TYR A 154 9.59 19.47 20.51
C TYR A 154 10.88 18.65 20.62
N SER A 155 11.08 18.01 21.77
CA SER A 155 12.15 17.03 21.97
C SER A 155 11.63 15.64 21.69
N VAL A 156 12.45 14.83 21.00
CA VAL A 156 12.19 13.41 20.75
C VAL A 156 13.24 12.49 21.41
N GLU A 157 13.94 13.02 22.41
CA GLU A 157 14.93 12.28 23.22
C GLU A 157 14.30 11.10 23.95
N ASP A 158 15.13 10.10 24.24
CA ASP A 158 14.78 8.95 25.09
C ASP A 158 13.48 8.25 24.67
N ASP A 159 13.25 8.18 23.35
CA ASP A 159 12.05 7.57 22.75
C ASP A 159 10.73 8.22 23.21
N ASP A 160 10.79 9.48 23.64
CA ASP A 160 9.65 10.29 24.07
C ASP A 160 9.25 11.34 23.01
N LEU A 161 8.12 12.00 23.21
CA LEU A 161 7.68 13.18 22.45
C LEU A 161 7.15 14.21 23.45
N ARG A 162 7.89 15.31 23.62
CA ARG A 162 7.53 16.37 24.58
C ARG A 162 7.68 17.75 23.99
N PHE A 163 6.73 18.63 24.29
CA PHE A 163 6.88 20.06 24.04
C PHE A 163 8.04 20.59 24.88
N GLN A 164 9.02 21.23 24.24
CA GLN A 164 10.21 21.74 24.92
C GLN A 164 10.07 23.24 25.22
N ARG A 165 9.90 24.07 24.18
CA ARG A 165 9.71 25.53 24.34
C ARG A 165 9.24 26.19 23.04
N VAL A 166 8.71 27.40 23.18
CA VAL A 166 8.56 28.35 22.06
C VAL A 166 9.93 29.01 21.82
N LEU A 167 10.44 28.91 20.59
CA LEU A 167 11.71 29.52 20.17
C LEU A 167 11.55 30.99 19.84
N VAL A 168 10.52 31.32 19.05
CA VAL A 168 10.30 32.66 18.52
C VAL A 168 8.80 32.93 18.54
N ARG A 169 8.44 34.14 18.97
CA ARG A 169 7.10 34.70 18.77
C ARG A 169 7.23 35.85 17.80
N SER A 170 6.55 35.79 16.66
CA SER A 170 6.52 36.91 15.72
C SER A 170 5.93 38.14 16.44
N PRO A 171 6.53 39.34 16.31
CA PRO A 171 5.99 40.56 16.92
C PRO A 171 4.64 40.95 16.31
N THR A 172 4.35 40.48 15.10
CA THR A 172 3.08 40.66 14.41
C THR A 172 2.27 39.36 14.47
N LYS A 173 1.12 39.39 15.16
CA LYS A 173 0.17 38.26 15.23
C LYS A 173 -0.50 37.90 13.89
N LYS A 174 -0.18 38.60 12.80
CA LYS A 174 -0.76 38.37 11.46
C LYS A 174 0.10 37.52 10.53
N ALA A 175 1.39 37.32 10.85
CA ALA A 175 2.29 36.58 9.97
C ALA A 175 2.27 35.09 10.31
N GLN A 176 1.58 34.29 9.51
CA GLN A 176 1.48 32.84 9.71
C GLN A 176 2.75 32.16 9.16
N ILE A 177 3.24 31.12 9.83
CA ILE A 177 4.36 30.31 9.33
C ILE A 177 3.81 29.11 8.59
N VAL A 178 3.91 29.14 7.26
CA VAL A 178 3.25 28.19 6.36
C VAL A 178 4.17 27.05 5.90
N SER A 179 5.48 27.27 5.84
CA SER A 179 6.43 26.26 5.38
C SER A 179 7.74 26.32 6.15
N ILE A 180 8.42 25.18 6.24
CA ILE A 180 9.65 25.03 7.03
C ILE A 180 10.63 24.06 6.36
N THR A 181 11.91 24.39 6.41
CA THR A 181 13.01 23.51 5.99
C THR A 181 14.27 23.81 6.80
N PHE A 182 15.17 22.84 6.91
CA PHE A 182 16.48 23.07 7.51
C PHE A 182 17.53 23.32 6.43
N GLN A 183 18.31 24.38 6.62
CA GLN A 183 19.52 24.63 5.84
C GLN A 183 20.71 23.87 6.43
N SER A 184 20.74 23.78 7.76
CA SER A 184 21.73 23.01 8.51
C SER A 184 21.10 22.56 9.83
N ARG A 185 21.83 21.76 10.62
CA ARG A 185 21.36 21.32 11.94
C ARG A 185 21.00 22.47 12.88
N LYS A 186 21.57 23.67 12.73
CA LYS A 186 21.33 24.83 13.61
C LYS A 186 20.44 25.91 12.98
N VAL A 187 20.26 25.89 11.66
CA VAL A 187 19.58 26.97 10.93
C VAL A 187 18.32 26.44 10.27
N VAL A 188 17.19 27.03 10.66
CA VAL A 188 15.88 26.74 10.08
C VAL A 188 15.42 27.91 9.22
N ILE A 189 14.86 27.60 8.06
CA ILE A 189 14.29 28.54 7.10
C ILE A 189 12.78 28.36 7.12
N VAL A 190 12.05 29.45 7.27
CA VAL A 190 10.58 29.44 7.30
C VAL A 190 10.00 30.38 6.27
N GLY A 191 9.00 29.91 5.53
CA GLY A 191 8.16 30.73 4.67
C GLY A 191 6.95 31.26 5.45
N CYS A 192 6.67 32.56 5.31
CA CYS A 192 5.60 33.24 6.02
C CYS A 192 4.51 33.74 5.05
N SER A 193 3.34 34.09 5.58
CA SER A 193 2.23 34.67 4.82
C SER A 193 2.37 36.18 4.55
N ASP A 194 3.42 36.84 5.07
CA ASP A 194 3.64 38.29 5.02
C ASP A 194 4.70 38.71 3.99
N SER A 195 4.79 37.99 2.86
CA SER A 195 5.82 38.19 1.83
C SER A 195 7.26 37.98 2.31
N THR A 196 7.47 37.22 3.40
CA THR A 196 8.82 37.02 3.94
C THR A 196 9.23 35.57 4.07
N ILE A 197 10.53 35.34 3.91
CA ILE A 197 11.22 34.12 4.31
C ILE A 197 12.18 34.49 5.42
N ARG A 198 12.19 33.76 6.53
CA ARG A 198 12.99 34.09 7.71
C ARG A 198 13.92 32.95 8.04
N ALA A 199 15.19 33.26 8.29
CA ALA A 199 16.19 32.31 8.75
C ALA A 199 16.40 32.49 10.26
N TYR A 200 16.32 31.41 11.03
CA TYR A 200 16.46 31.44 12.49
C TYR A 200 17.55 30.46 12.95
N ASP A 201 18.29 30.87 13.99
CA ASP A 201 19.16 29.97 14.75
C ASP A 201 18.34 29.29 15.84
N ILE A 202 18.19 27.96 15.78
CA ILE A 202 17.38 27.21 16.76
C ILE A 202 18.06 27.09 18.14
N THR A 203 19.38 27.29 18.21
CA THR A 203 20.12 27.18 19.47
C THR A 203 19.90 28.43 20.31
N LYS A 204 20.10 29.60 19.69
CA LYS A 204 19.97 30.91 20.34
C LYS A 204 18.55 31.48 20.29
N GLY A 205 17.70 31.02 19.36
CA GLY A 205 16.33 31.49 19.20
C GLY A 205 16.22 32.91 18.60
N HIS A 206 17.22 33.37 17.84
CA HIS A 206 17.17 34.68 17.18
C HIS A 206 17.09 34.56 15.67
N MET A 207 16.51 35.58 15.03
CA MET A 207 16.47 35.71 13.58
C MET A 207 17.88 36.04 13.06
N ILE A 208 18.36 35.27 12.08
CA ILE A 208 19.63 35.51 11.39
C ILE A 208 19.41 36.52 10.27
N ARG A 209 18.40 36.27 9.41
CA ARG A 209 18.05 37.13 8.28
C ARG A 209 16.55 37.08 7.97
N ARG A 210 16.07 38.19 7.39
CA ARG A 210 14.75 38.34 6.79
C ARG A 210 14.93 38.59 5.29
N MET A 211 14.42 37.67 4.48
CA MET A 211 14.33 37.77 3.03
C MET A 211 12.92 38.25 2.69
N THR A 212 12.79 39.27 1.85
CA THR A 212 11.50 39.88 1.52
C THR A 212 11.22 39.69 0.05
N LEU A 213 10.05 39.16 -0.28
CA LEU A 213 9.51 39.13 -1.62
C LEU A 213 8.86 40.48 -1.92
N GLY A 214 8.83 40.88 -3.19
CA GLY A 214 8.15 42.11 -3.61
C GLY A 214 6.64 42.05 -3.40
N SER A 215 5.90 43.03 -3.91
CA SER A 215 4.44 42.97 -3.97
C SER A 215 3.97 42.19 -5.20
N ASP A 216 2.79 41.59 -5.12
CA ASP A 216 2.15 41.03 -6.31
C ASP A 216 1.63 42.15 -7.20
N LEU A 217 2.19 42.25 -8.41
CA LEU A 217 1.79 43.24 -9.42
C LEU A 217 0.56 42.78 -10.23
N MET A 218 0.19 41.50 -10.16
CA MET A 218 -0.85 40.89 -11.01
C MET A 218 -2.20 40.73 -10.29
N SER A 219 -2.22 40.23 -9.05
CA SER A 219 -3.48 39.97 -8.31
C SER A 219 -3.93 41.16 -7.45
N GLY A 220 -3.08 42.16 -7.24
CA GLY A 220 -3.37 43.31 -6.38
C GLY A 220 -3.40 42.99 -4.87
N SER A 221 -3.15 41.73 -4.47
CA SER A 221 -2.92 41.37 -3.07
C SER A 221 -1.63 42.03 -2.57
N LYS A 222 -1.69 42.64 -1.38
CA LYS A 222 -0.53 43.28 -0.76
C LYS A 222 0.50 42.27 -0.25
N ASP A 223 0.04 41.09 0.17
CA ASP A 223 0.87 40.08 0.82
C ASP A 223 0.96 38.82 -0.05
N ILE A 224 2.19 38.33 -0.26
CA ILE A 224 2.56 37.10 -0.96
C ILE A 224 2.77 36.00 0.07
N ILE A 225 2.16 34.83 -0.16
CA ILE A 225 2.30 33.67 0.73
C ILE A 225 3.41 32.77 0.19
N VAL A 226 4.37 32.39 1.04
CA VAL A 226 5.45 31.46 0.68
C VAL A 226 5.09 30.03 1.06
N TRP A 227 4.28 29.38 0.23
CA TRP A 227 3.72 28.05 0.48
C TRP A 227 4.75 26.93 0.66
N CYS A 228 5.91 27.03 0.02
CA CYS A 228 6.94 25.99 0.15
C CYS A 228 8.36 26.55 0.10
N VAL A 229 9.24 25.94 0.89
CA VAL A 229 10.68 26.22 0.93
C VAL A 229 11.47 24.91 0.99
N ARG A 230 12.59 24.85 0.27
CA ARG A 230 13.56 23.74 0.31
C ARG A 230 14.98 24.28 0.30
N CYS A 231 15.90 23.56 0.92
CA CYS A 231 17.33 23.85 0.85
C CYS A 231 18.01 22.84 -0.07
N LEU A 232 18.85 23.33 -0.98
CA LEU A 232 19.73 22.52 -1.80
C LEU A 232 20.93 22.05 -0.97
N PRO A 233 21.59 20.94 -1.35
CA PRO A 233 22.79 20.45 -0.66
C PRO A 233 23.94 21.47 -0.57
N ASN A 234 24.05 22.40 -1.52
CA ASN A 234 25.03 23.49 -1.51
C ASN A 234 24.69 24.62 -0.52
N GLY A 235 23.54 24.55 0.15
CA GLY A 235 23.05 25.53 1.12
C GLY A 235 22.12 26.60 0.53
N ASN A 236 21.97 26.69 -0.80
CA ASN A 236 21.03 27.63 -1.43
C ASN A 236 19.59 27.26 -1.11
N ILE A 237 18.71 28.25 -1.15
CA ILE A 237 17.30 28.10 -0.80
C ILE A 237 16.46 28.24 -2.06
N VAL A 238 15.45 27.39 -2.19
CA VAL A 238 14.43 27.43 -3.23
C VAL A 238 13.11 27.70 -2.54
N SER A 239 12.33 28.65 -3.06
CA SER A 239 10.99 28.95 -2.54
C SER A 239 9.96 28.99 -3.65
N GLY A 240 8.76 28.53 -3.35
CA GLY A 240 7.56 28.67 -4.19
C GLY A 240 6.51 29.52 -3.48
N ASP A 241 5.92 30.45 -4.21
CA ASP A 241 5.00 31.45 -3.65
C ASP A 241 3.63 31.51 -4.35
N SER A 242 2.72 32.29 -3.78
CA SER A 242 1.35 32.50 -4.27
C SER A 242 1.26 33.24 -5.61
N THR A 243 2.36 33.79 -6.12
CA THR A 243 2.38 34.45 -7.45
C THR A 243 2.77 33.48 -8.57
N GLY A 244 2.92 32.19 -8.26
CA GLY A 244 3.29 31.15 -9.21
C GLY A 244 4.79 31.14 -9.58
N GLN A 245 5.61 31.73 -8.73
CA GLN A 245 7.03 31.86 -8.98
C GLN A 245 7.86 30.91 -8.13
N VAL A 246 8.97 30.50 -8.73
CA VAL A 246 10.05 29.81 -8.03
C VAL A 246 11.23 30.76 -7.92
N CYS A 247 11.63 31.06 -6.70
CA CYS A 247 12.76 31.94 -6.40
C CYS A 247 13.95 31.14 -5.87
N ILE A 248 15.15 31.52 -6.30
CA ILE A 248 16.42 30.93 -5.85
C ILE A 248 17.17 31.99 -5.05
N TRP A 249 17.60 31.62 -3.85
CA TRP A 249 18.29 32.50 -2.91
C TRP A 249 19.66 31.92 -2.57
N ASP A 250 20.67 32.79 -2.50
CA ASP A 250 21.99 32.40 -2.02
C ASP A 250 21.91 32.06 -0.52
N GLY A 251 22.33 30.86 -0.17
CA GLY A 251 22.31 30.37 1.21
C GLY A 251 23.26 31.11 2.16
N LYS A 252 24.29 31.78 1.65
CA LYS A 252 25.29 32.47 2.48
C LYS A 252 24.89 33.91 2.77
N THR A 253 24.47 34.63 1.73
CA THR A 253 24.10 36.04 1.84
C THR A 253 22.61 36.25 2.11
N TYR A 254 21.78 35.22 1.88
CA TYR A 254 20.32 35.29 1.94
C TYR A 254 19.75 36.36 1.00
N THR A 255 20.38 36.55 -0.16
CA THR A 255 19.87 37.43 -1.22
C THR A 255 19.22 36.63 -2.34
N GLN A 256 18.23 37.22 -3.00
CA GLN A 256 17.58 36.59 -4.14
C GLN A 256 18.51 36.61 -5.36
N ASN A 257 18.88 35.43 -5.86
CA ASN A 257 19.70 35.26 -7.05
C ASN A 257 18.84 35.25 -8.32
N GLN A 258 17.67 34.60 -8.26
CA GLN A 258 16.83 34.40 -9.43
C GLN A 258 15.33 34.36 -9.08
N ARG A 259 14.50 34.80 -10.04
CA ARG A 259 13.04 34.70 -10.04
C ARG A 259 12.63 34.01 -11.33
N ILE A 260 11.86 32.92 -11.23
CA ILE A 260 11.41 32.14 -12.40
C ILE A 260 9.89 32.07 -12.35
N GLN A 261 9.21 32.70 -13.32
CA GLN A 261 7.77 32.54 -13.50
C GLN A 261 7.51 31.23 -14.23
N SER A 262 7.00 30.23 -13.51
CA SER A 262 6.78 28.87 -14.04
C SER A 262 5.34 28.43 -13.97
N HIS A 263 4.63 28.85 -12.92
CA HIS A 263 3.22 28.55 -12.71
C HIS A 263 2.36 29.79 -12.94
N LYS A 264 1.08 29.55 -13.22
CA LYS A 264 0.06 30.60 -13.36
C LYS A 264 -0.71 30.88 -12.08
N GLN A 265 -0.64 29.95 -11.14
CA GLN A 265 -1.24 30.02 -9.81
C GLN A 265 -0.18 29.57 -8.78
N ASP A 266 -0.54 29.60 -7.52
CA ASP A 266 0.29 29.30 -6.35
C ASP A 266 1.16 28.04 -6.52
N VAL A 267 2.44 28.14 -6.15
CA VAL A 267 3.37 27.01 -6.10
C VAL A 267 3.27 26.36 -4.71
N LEU A 268 2.61 25.21 -4.62
CA LEU A 268 2.29 24.57 -3.34
C LEU A 268 3.38 23.65 -2.83
N SER A 269 4.18 23.05 -3.71
CA SER A 269 5.16 22.04 -3.31
C SER A 269 6.46 22.07 -4.12
N LEU A 270 7.55 21.67 -3.47
CA LEU A 270 8.90 21.60 -4.03
C LEU A 270 9.59 20.29 -3.63
N ALA A 271 10.29 19.69 -4.59
CA ALA A 271 11.20 18.56 -4.39
C ALA A 271 12.55 18.84 -5.08
N THR A 272 13.63 18.34 -4.50
CA THR A 272 14.99 18.55 -5.01
C THR A 272 15.72 17.22 -5.08
N SER A 273 16.60 17.03 -6.07
CA SER A 273 17.48 15.87 -6.11
C SER A 273 18.52 15.93 -4.98
N ALA A 274 18.98 14.76 -4.55
CA ALA A 274 20.00 14.60 -3.52
C ALA A 274 21.36 15.15 -3.95
N ASP A 275 21.64 15.20 -5.26
CA ASP A 275 22.83 15.84 -5.82
C ASP A 275 22.68 17.36 -5.99
N GLY A 276 21.47 17.91 -5.80
CA GLY A 276 21.19 19.33 -5.91
C GLY A 276 21.15 19.88 -7.35
N THR A 277 21.16 19.02 -8.37
CA THR A 277 21.19 19.43 -9.79
C THR A 277 19.81 19.66 -10.40
N THR A 278 18.76 19.13 -9.77
CA THR A 278 17.40 19.11 -10.31
C THR A 278 16.40 19.59 -9.26
N ILE A 279 15.49 20.48 -9.66
CA ILE A 279 14.37 20.95 -8.85
C ILE A 279 13.07 20.57 -9.57
N MET A 280 12.05 20.18 -8.81
CA MET A 280 10.69 20.02 -9.27
C MET A 280 9.73 20.87 -8.44
N SER A 281 8.79 21.53 -9.09
CA SER A 281 7.72 22.29 -8.45
C SER A 281 6.34 21.80 -8.88
N GLY A 282 5.39 21.79 -7.93
CA GLY A 282 3.99 21.49 -8.15
C GLY A 282 3.11 22.68 -7.75
N GLY A 283 2.15 23.03 -8.60
CA GLY A 283 1.29 24.20 -8.40
C GLY A 283 -0.20 23.88 -8.33
N MET A 284 -0.97 24.89 -7.93
CA MET A 284 -2.45 24.89 -7.97
C MET A 284 -2.98 24.87 -9.41
N ASP A 285 -2.19 25.34 -10.38
CA ASP A 285 -2.46 25.25 -11.82
C ASP A 285 -2.33 23.82 -12.40
N ARG A 286 -2.14 22.82 -11.51
CA ARG A 286 -2.01 21.38 -11.77
C ARG A 286 -0.75 21.00 -12.55
N ARG A 287 0.14 21.96 -12.79
CA ARG A 287 1.39 21.71 -13.50
C ARG A 287 2.44 21.21 -12.54
N THR A 288 3.30 20.35 -13.07
CA THR A 288 4.58 20.02 -12.47
C THR A 288 5.68 20.50 -13.42
N CYS A 289 6.60 21.30 -12.92
CA CYS A 289 7.71 21.89 -13.68
C CYS A 289 9.06 21.34 -13.20
N LEU A 290 9.98 21.15 -14.13
CA LEU A 290 11.35 20.67 -13.92
C LEU A 290 12.33 21.81 -14.19
N TYR A 291 13.30 21.98 -13.30
CA TYR A 291 14.39 22.91 -13.48
C TYR A 291 15.72 22.18 -13.39
N ARG A 292 16.66 22.59 -14.24
CA ARG A 292 18.06 22.18 -14.14
C ARG A 292 18.95 23.41 -14.10
N GLU A 293 20.06 23.27 -13.40
CA GLU A 293 21.11 24.25 -13.40
C GLU A 293 21.90 24.15 -14.71
N ASN A 294 22.17 25.30 -15.35
CA ASN A 294 23.05 25.37 -16.51
C ASN A 294 24.45 25.85 -16.06
N PRO A 295 25.42 24.94 -15.89
CA PRO A 295 26.76 25.31 -15.45
C PRO A 295 27.51 26.16 -16.50
N ALA A 296 27.17 26.04 -17.79
CA ALA A 296 27.83 26.80 -18.85
C ALA A 296 27.46 28.29 -18.85
N VAL A 297 26.34 28.66 -18.22
CA VAL A 297 25.82 30.04 -18.16
C VAL A 297 25.68 30.50 -16.71
N GLY A 298 26.72 30.23 -15.90
CA GLY A 298 26.93 30.84 -14.59
C GLY A 298 25.97 30.42 -13.48
N GLN A 299 25.82 29.11 -13.23
CA GLN A 299 25.02 28.56 -12.11
C GLN A 299 23.57 29.10 -12.06
N ARG A 300 22.96 29.29 -13.24
CA ARG A 300 21.57 29.74 -13.36
C ARG A 300 20.63 28.56 -13.59
N TRP A 301 19.45 28.66 -13.00
CA TRP A 301 18.39 27.66 -13.13
C TRP A 301 17.50 27.99 -14.31
N ALA A 302 17.15 26.99 -15.12
CA ALA A 302 16.21 27.15 -16.23
C ALA A 302 15.07 26.14 -16.10
N ASN A 303 13.85 26.57 -16.44
CA ASN A 303 12.71 25.65 -16.58
C ASN A 303 12.91 24.84 -17.87
N VAL A 304 13.07 23.54 -17.73
CA VAL A 304 13.37 22.60 -18.82
C VAL A 304 12.10 21.94 -19.36
N TRP A 305 11.13 21.68 -18.48
CA TRP A 305 9.94 20.91 -18.83
C TRP A 305 8.77 21.25 -17.91
N GLY A 306 7.55 21.20 -18.43
CA GLY A 306 6.34 21.36 -17.63
C GLY A 306 5.19 20.55 -18.20
N ARG A 307 4.48 19.80 -17.35
CA ARG A 307 3.30 19.00 -17.76
C ARG A 307 2.27 18.94 -16.64
N ARG A 308 0.99 18.85 -17.02
CA ARG A 308 -0.10 18.52 -16.09
C ARG A 308 -0.17 16.99 -15.95
N TYR A 309 0.20 16.49 -14.77
CA TYR A 309 0.08 15.07 -14.42
C TYR A 309 -1.19 14.80 -13.63
N HIS A 310 -1.51 15.69 -12.68
CA HIS A 310 -2.69 15.61 -11.82
C HIS A 310 -3.93 16.24 -12.47
N GLU A 311 -5.09 15.77 -12.04
CA GLU A 311 -6.39 16.35 -12.44
C GLU A 311 -6.76 17.58 -11.58
N HIS A 312 -6.13 17.72 -10.41
CA HIS A 312 -6.27 18.80 -9.44
C HIS A 312 -4.88 19.29 -8.95
N ASP A 313 -4.86 20.25 -8.04
CA ASP A 313 -3.68 20.88 -7.44
C ASP A 313 -2.62 19.87 -6.98
N VAL A 314 -1.35 20.23 -7.12
CA VAL A 314 -0.22 19.40 -6.63
C VAL A 314 0.21 19.87 -5.24
N LYS A 315 -0.49 19.37 -4.20
CA LYS A 315 -0.31 19.84 -2.81
C LYS A 315 1.00 19.37 -2.17
N ALA A 316 1.42 18.14 -2.40
CA ALA A 316 2.57 17.55 -1.72
C ALA A 316 3.47 16.79 -2.68
N MET A 317 4.79 16.88 -2.45
CA MET A 317 5.81 16.19 -3.24
C MET A 317 6.99 15.76 -2.35
N ALA A 318 7.53 14.57 -2.62
CA ALA A 318 8.75 14.09 -1.99
C ALA A 318 9.62 13.30 -2.99
N CYS A 319 10.94 13.40 -2.85
CA CYS A 319 11.91 12.69 -3.67
C CYS A 319 12.40 11.41 -2.98
N PHE A 320 12.70 10.40 -3.79
CA PHE A 320 13.37 9.18 -3.38
C PHE A 320 14.43 8.79 -4.39
N GLU A 321 15.67 8.64 -3.93
CA GLU A 321 16.81 8.26 -4.77
C GLU A 321 17.59 7.13 -4.10
N ASN A 322 17.68 5.97 -4.75
CA ASN A 322 18.46 4.83 -4.28
C ASN A 322 18.97 4.00 -5.47
N GLY A 323 20.28 3.93 -5.65
CA GLY A 323 20.88 3.26 -6.80
C GLY A 323 20.31 3.81 -8.11
N ARG A 324 19.60 2.98 -8.86
CA ARG A 324 18.91 3.40 -10.10
C ARG A 324 17.54 4.04 -9.87
N VAL A 325 16.88 3.78 -8.73
CA VAL A 325 15.58 4.39 -8.44
C VAL A 325 15.78 5.87 -8.20
N SER A 326 15.18 6.75 -9.00
CA SER A 326 15.28 8.20 -8.85
C SER A 326 13.98 8.85 -9.28
N VAL A 327 13.13 9.11 -8.30
CA VAL A 327 11.72 9.47 -8.51
C VAL A 327 11.30 10.62 -7.62
N VAL A 328 10.27 11.33 -8.07
CA VAL A 328 9.46 12.20 -7.24
C VAL A 328 8.05 11.65 -7.22
N VAL A 329 7.49 11.55 -6.01
CA VAL A 329 6.10 11.20 -5.79
C VAL A 329 5.34 12.46 -5.45
N SER A 330 4.29 12.74 -6.20
CA SER A 330 3.38 13.86 -5.97
C SER A 330 1.95 13.40 -5.71
N GLY A 331 1.22 14.18 -4.92
CA GLY A 331 -0.16 13.91 -4.53
C GLY A 331 -0.95 15.20 -4.32
N GLY A 332 -2.27 15.11 -4.46
CA GLY A 332 -3.17 16.25 -4.33
C GLY A 332 -4.63 15.86 -4.06
N PRO A 333 -5.58 16.79 -4.29
CA PRO A 333 -7.00 16.57 -4.07
C PRO A 333 -7.63 15.51 -4.98
N ASP A 334 -6.97 15.14 -6.08
CA ASP A 334 -7.38 14.04 -6.97
C ASP A 334 -7.12 12.64 -6.38
N ALA A 335 -6.54 12.58 -5.16
CA ALA A 335 -6.26 11.39 -4.36
C ALA A 335 -5.30 10.35 -4.97
N ASN A 336 -4.92 10.51 -6.24
CA ASN A 336 -3.99 9.66 -6.95
C ASN A 336 -2.54 10.08 -6.67
N LEU A 337 -1.64 9.10 -6.73
CA LEU A 337 -0.21 9.32 -6.61
C LEU A 337 0.41 9.32 -8.00
N MET A 338 1.24 10.32 -8.28
CA MET A 338 2.02 10.37 -9.51
C MET A 338 3.49 10.14 -9.18
N VAL A 339 4.07 9.11 -9.76
CA VAL A 339 5.50 8.80 -9.68
C VAL A 339 6.16 9.25 -10.97
N VAL A 340 7.05 10.24 -10.86
CA VAL A 340 7.70 10.88 -11.99
C VAL A 340 9.21 10.63 -11.91
N PRO A 341 9.88 10.23 -13.01
CA PRO A 341 11.32 10.07 -13.02
C PRO A 341 12.01 11.43 -12.80
N LEU A 342 12.91 11.50 -11.83
CA LEU A 342 13.58 12.75 -11.46
C LEU A 342 14.75 13.05 -12.40
N LYS A 343 15.71 12.12 -12.50
CA LYS A 343 16.90 12.28 -13.36
C LYS A 343 16.60 12.03 -14.84
N GLU A 344 15.87 10.95 -15.13
CA GLU A 344 15.51 10.52 -16.50
C GLU A 344 14.19 11.13 -17.00
N MET A 345 13.84 12.32 -16.53
CA MET A 345 12.65 13.04 -16.96
C MET A 345 12.68 13.30 -18.47
N GLY A 346 11.59 12.92 -19.17
CA GLY A 346 11.50 12.99 -20.63
C GLY A 346 12.16 11.82 -21.37
N ARG A 347 12.76 10.85 -20.66
CA ARG A 347 13.26 9.57 -21.18
C ARG A 347 12.45 8.38 -20.71
N GLU A 348 11.88 8.44 -19.51
CA GLU A 348 10.99 7.41 -18.97
C GLU A 348 9.56 7.93 -18.76
N HIS A 349 8.60 7.01 -18.85
CA HIS A 349 7.20 7.34 -18.56
C HIS A 349 6.99 7.56 -17.05
N HIS A 350 6.18 8.56 -16.71
CA HIS A 350 5.58 8.68 -15.38
C HIS A 350 4.59 7.52 -15.15
N ARG A 351 4.28 7.25 -13.89
CA ARG A 351 3.28 6.26 -13.49
C ARG A 351 2.27 6.90 -12.55
N MET A 352 1.00 6.73 -12.89
CA MET A 352 -0.10 7.01 -11.98
C MET A 352 -0.38 5.75 -11.17
N ILE A 353 -0.30 5.86 -9.85
CA ILE A 353 -0.78 4.85 -8.90
C ILE A 353 -2.17 5.31 -8.45
N ASN A 354 -3.15 4.45 -8.67
CA ASN A 354 -4.54 4.78 -8.41
C ASN A 354 -4.82 4.90 -6.91
N SER A 355 -5.74 5.79 -6.54
CA SER A 355 -6.17 6.04 -5.16
C SER A 355 -6.93 4.89 -4.49
N LEU A 356 -7.30 3.85 -5.24
CA LEU A 356 -8.01 2.69 -4.70
C LEU A 356 -7.08 1.85 -3.80
N PRO A 357 -7.50 1.50 -2.58
CA PRO A 357 -6.65 0.80 -1.62
C PRO A 357 -6.30 -0.60 -2.12
N GLN A 358 -5.11 -1.10 -1.77
CA GLN A 358 -4.61 -2.42 -2.14
C GLN A 358 -5.53 -3.52 -1.59
N GLN A 359 -5.96 -3.40 -0.34
CA GLN A 359 -6.99 -4.26 0.23
C GLN A 359 -8.38 -3.71 -0.15
N PRO A 360 -9.19 -4.45 -0.92
CA PRO A 360 -10.49 -3.98 -1.37
C PRO A 360 -11.46 -3.88 -0.16
N PRO A 361 -12.06 -2.72 0.11
CA PRO A 361 -13.00 -2.54 1.22
C PRO A 361 -14.41 -2.97 0.78
N MET A 362 -14.50 -4.22 0.33
CA MET A 362 -15.73 -4.84 -0.12
C MET A 362 -15.70 -6.35 0.07
N MET A 363 -16.88 -6.92 0.28
CA MET A 363 -17.12 -8.35 0.42
C MET A 363 -18.52 -8.66 -0.12
N SER A 364 -18.80 -9.93 -0.41
CA SER A 364 -20.13 -10.37 -0.80
C SER A 364 -20.70 -11.37 0.20
N ALA A 365 -22.03 -11.35 0.32
CA ALA A 365 -22.79 -12.49 0.81
C ALA A 365 -23.33 -13.20 -0.42
N SER A 366 -22.66 -14.26 -0.87
CA SER A 366 -22.94 -14.92 -2.16
C SER A 366 -24.37 -15.45 -2.24
N LYS A 367 -24.87 -16.14 -1.20
CA LYS A 367 -26.21 -16.71 -1.18
C LYS A 367 -27.32 -15.66 -1.12
N ALA A 368 -27.07 -14.54 -0.42
CA ALA A 368 -28.00 -13.41 -0.37
C ALA A 368 -27.80 -12.40 -1.52
N ARG A 369 -26.81 -12.63 -2.39
CA ARG A 369 -26.41 -11.74 -3.49
C ARG A 369 -26.18 -10.30 -3.05
N PHE A 370 -25.61 -10.11 -1.85
CA PHE A 370 -25.22 -8.80 -1.35
C PHE A 370 -23.82 -8.42 -1.79
N VAL A 371 -23.66 -7.14 -2.12
CA VAL A 371 -22.37 -6.47 -2.24
C VAL A 371 -22.28 -5.48 -1.09
N VAL A 372 -21.39 -5.75 -0.14
CA VAL A 372 -21.13 -4.91 1.02
C VAL A 372 -19.83 -4.15 0.78
N SER A 373 -19.83 -2.83 0.90
CA SER A 373 -18.63 -2.00 0.82
C SER A 373 -18.63 -0.95 1.92
N TRP A 374 -17.44 -0.53 2.36
CA TRP A 374 -17.30 0.40 3.48
C TRP A 374 -16.17 1.39 3.25
N TRP A 375 -16.30 2.57 3.86
CA TRP A 375 -15.25 3.59 3.94
C TRP A 375 -15.60 4.56 5.06
N ASP A 376 -14.60 5.29 5.57
CA ASP A 376 -14.73 6.17 6.73
C ASP A 376 -15.51 5.49 7.87
N ARG A 377 -16.76 5.89 8.13
CA ARG A 377 -17.63 5.28 9.15
C ARG A 377 -18.94 4.73 8.58
N GLU A 378 -19.01 4.52 7.27
CA GLU A 378 -20.21 4.08 6.56
C GLU A 378 -20.02 2.69 5.95
N VAL A 379 -21.07 1.88 6.04
CA VAL A 379 -21.20 0.61 5.34
C VAL A 379 -22.41 0.67 4.42
N HIS A 380 -22.21 0.32 3.16
CA HIS A 380 -23.24 0.32 2.13
C HIS A 380 -23.52 -1.12 1.70
N ILE A 381 -24.78 -1.53 1.79
CA ILE A 381 -25.25 -2.87 1.43
C ILE A 381 -26.14 -2.78 0.20
N TRP A 382 -25.68 -3.36 -0.90
CA TRP A 382 -26.40 -3.43 -2.17
C TRP A 382 -26.86 -4.85 -2.45
N ALA A 383 -28.01 -5.00 -3.11
CA ALA A 383 -28.46 -6.29 -3.64
C ALA A 383 -28.50 -6.29 -5.17
N LEU A 384 -28.10 -7.42 -5.75
CA LEU A 384 -28.25 -7.75 -7.16
C LEU A 384 -29.29 -8.86 -7.32
N ARG A 385 -30.52 -8.49 -7.68
CA ARG A 385 -31.72 -9.32 -7.50
C ARG A 385 -31.80 -10.54 -8.42
N LYS A 386 -31.37 -10.40 -9.67
CA LYS A 386 -31.43 -11.44 -10.71
C LYS A 386 -30.03 -11.94 -11.06
N PRO A 387 -29.85 -13.23 -11.35
CA PRO A 387 -28.64 -13.76 -11.94
C PRO A 387 -28.45 -13.25 -13.37
N ALA A 388 -27.20 -13.25 -13.82
CA ALA A 388 -26.84 -12.82 -15.17
C ALA A 388 -27.58 -13.62 -16.26
N THR A 389 -27.74 -14.93 -16.08
CA THR A 389 -28.45 -15.83 -17.00
C THR A 389 -29.90 -15.38 -17.24
N GLU A 390 -30.64 -15.10 -16.17
CA GLU A 390 -32.02 -14.58 -16.26
C GLU A 390 -32.08 -13.23 -16.98
N LEU A 391 -31.09 -12.35 -16.78
CA LEU A 391 -31.04 -11.05 -17.48
C LEU A 391 -30.78 -11.20 -18.99
N PHE A 392 -30.00 -12.20 -19.40
CA PHE A 392 -29.77 -12.49 -20.82
C PHE A 392 -30.95 -13.20 -21.48
N GLU A 393 -31.62 -14.11 -20.76
CA GLU A 393 -32.81 -14.84 -21.25
C GLU A 393 -34.06 -13.97 -21.30
N SER A 394 -34.23 -13.04 -20.35
CA SER A 394 -35.35 -12.11 -20.29
C SER A 394 -35.24 -10.95 -21.28
N GLY A 395 -34.73 -11.20 -22.49
CA GLY A 395 -34.59 -10.27 -23.62
C GLY A 395 -35.89 -9.63 -24.15
N ALA A 396 -36.86 -9.35 -23.28
CA ALA A 396 -37.99 -8.49 -23.54
C ALA A 396 -37.50 -7.04 -23.62
N GLU A 397 -37.72 -6.43 -24.78
CA GLU A 397 -37.64 -4.98 -24.99
C GLU A 397 -38.35 -4.25 -23.82
N GLY A 398 -37.59 -3.65 -22.90
CA GLY A 398 -38.12 -2.79 -21.84
C GLY A 398 -37.72 -3.09 -20.38
N ALA A 399 -36.96 -4.14 -20.06
CA ALA A 399 -36.46 -4.33 -18.69
C ALA A 399 -35.25 -3.41 -18.39
N ASP A 400 -35.39 -2.44 -17.50
CA ASP A 400 -34.27 -1.59 -17.08
C ASP A 400 -33.26 -2.41 -16.25
N ILE A 401 -32.02 -2.53 -16.73
CA ILE A 401 -30.91 -3.16 -16.01
C ILE A 401 -30.69 -2.50 -14.63
N ASN A 402 -31.07 -1.23 -14.49
CA ASN A 402 -31.00 -0.51 -13.22
C ASN A 402 -31.95 -1.09 -12.15
N ASP A 403 -33.06 -1.73 -12.52
CA ASP A 403 -33.98 -2.35 -11.57
C ASP A 403 -33.39 -3.59 -10.88
N ASN A 404 -32.32 -4.15 -11.46
CA ASN A 404 -31.59 -5.28 -10.90
C ASN A 404 -30.78 -4.90 -9.65
N ARG A 405 -30.42 -3.63 -9.50
CA ARG A 405 -29.62 -3.15 -8.37
C ARG A 405 -30.49 -2.35 -7.40
N LYS A 406 -30.30 -2.55 -6.11
CA LYS A 406 -30.92 -1.73 -5.06
C LYS A 406 -29.95 -1.51 -3.90
N LEU A 407 -29.79 -0.25 -3.49
CA LEU A 407 -29.18 0.06 -2.19
C LEU A 407 -30.20 -0.29 -1.10
N LEU A 408 -29.87 -1.28 -0.28
CA LEU A 408 -30.75 -1.73 0.79
C LEU A 408 -30.56 -0.90 2.05
N LYS A 409 -29.30 -0.66 2.44
CA LYS A 409 -28.99 0.12 3.64
C LYS A 409 -27.66 0.83 3.55
N THR A 410 -27.60 2.00 4.18
CA THR A 410 -26.37 2.67 4.59
C THR A 410 -26.33 2.69 6.12
N VAL A 411 -25.28 2.10 6.69
CA VAL A 411 -25.09 1.97 8.14
C VAL A 411 -23.98 2.90 8.56
N VAL A 412 -24.28 3.85 9.44
CA VAL A 412 -23.28 4.75 10.02
C VAL A 412 -22.87 4.23 11.39
N ILE A 413 -21.58 3.96 11.55
CA ILE A 413 -21.03 3.43 12.80
C ILE A 413 -20.73 4.56 13.77
N LYS A 414 -21.28 4.46 14.99
CA LYS A 414 -21.00 5.38 16.09
C LYS A 414 -19.54 5.27 16.54
N GLY A 415 -18.93 6.39 16.91
CA GLY A 415 -17.52 6.48 17.31
C GLY A 415 -16.73 7.39 16.38
N ASP A 416 -15.50 7.71 16.78
CA ASP A 416 -14.65 8.67 16.06
C ASP A 416 -13.67 8.00 15.10
N SER A 417 -13.39 6.70 15.26
CA SER A 417 -12.46 5.97 14.38
C SER A 417 -13.12 5.48 13.11
N ASN A 418 -12.36 5.53 12.01
CA ASN A 418 -12.78 4.93 10.73
C ASN A 418 -12.75 3.39 10.81
N ILE A 419 -13.53 2.76 9.94
CA ILE A 419 -13.64 1.30 9.79
C ILE A 419 -12.33 0.77 9.21
N ALA A 420 -11.74 -0.20 9.91
CA ALA A 420 -10.53 -0.88 9.47
C ALA A 420 -10.85 -2.06 8.55
N SER A 421 -11.82 -2.88 8.93
CA SER A 421 -12.19 -4.11 8.22
C SER A 421 -13.65 -4.49 8.52
N ALA A 422 -14.25 -5.24 7.61
CA ALA A 422 -15.60 -5.78 7.74
C ALA A 422 -15.64 -7.20 7.19
N ALA A 423 -16.48 -8.04 7.77
CA ALA A 423 -16.76 -9.40 7.32
C ALA A 423 -18.28 -9.67 7.36
N VAL A 424 -18.79 -10.31 6.32
CA VAL A 424 -20.19 -10.75 6.21
C VAL A 424 -20.20 -12.25 5.91
N ASN A 425 -21.14 -12.99 6.49
CA ASN A 425 -21.30 -14.40 6.17
C ASN A 425 -21.99 -14.61 4.80
N GLU A 426 -21.89 -15.82 4.24
CA GLU A 426 -22.43 -16.14 2.91
C GLU A 426 -23.94 -15.93 2.80
N ASP A 427 -24.67 -16.18 3.89
CA ASP A 427 -26.13 -16.01 3.96
C ASP A 427 -26.57 -14.54 4.15
N GLY A 428 -25.63 -13.63 4.40
CA GLY A 428 -25.92 -12.20 4.59
C GLY A 428 -26.75 -11.90 5.83
N THR A 429 -26.61 -12.70 6.90
CA THR A 429 -27.35 -12.57 8.16
C THR A 429 -26.51 -12.02 9.31
N LEU A 430 -25.17 -12.09 9.21
CA LEU A 430 -24.23 -11.60 10.21
C LEU A 430 -23.21 -10.67 9.56
N LEU A 431 -23.07 -9.48 10.11
CA LEU A 431 -22.07 -8.48 9.71
C LEU A 431 -21.22 -8.12 10.92
N VAL A 432 -19.90 -8.29 10.81
CA VAL A 432 -18.93 -7.90 11.83
C VAL A 432 -18.02 -6.81 11.28
N LEU A 433 -17.82 -5.75 12.04
CA LEU A 433 -16.99 -4.60 11.69
C LEU A 433 -15.93 -4.39 12.76
N SER A 434 -14.74 -3.98 12.34
CA SER A 434 -13.69 -3.54 13.24
C SER A 434 -13.24 -2.11 12.95
N THR A 435 -12.89 -1.41 14.02
CA THR A 435 -12.22 -0.11 14.01
C THR A 435 -10.92 -0.24 14.81
N ALA A 436 -10.14 0.84 14.89
CA ALA A 436 -8.93 0.88 15.71
C ALA A 436 -9.22 0.72 17.22
N THR A 437 -10.44 1.03 17.68
CA THR A 437 -10.82 1.01 19.10
C THR A 437 -11.79 -0.11 19.45
N ASP A 438 -12.74 -0.41 18.56
CA ASP A 438 -13.88 -1.27 18.85
C ASP A 438 -14.14 -2.30 17.74
N VAL A 439 -14.78 -3.41 18.12
CA VAL A 439 -15.38 -4.39 17.21
C VAL A 439 -16.89 -4.36 17.44
N LYS A 440 -17.68 -4.39 16.37
CA LYS A 440 -19.15 -4.35 16.41
C LYS A 440 -19.73 -5.45 15.54
N ALA A 441 -20.81 -6.07 16.00
CA ALA A 441 -21.51 -7.10 15.25
C ALA A 441 -22.99 -6.71 15.09
N PHE A 442 -23.55 -7.07 13.94
CA PHE A 442 -24.92 -6.75 13.56
C PHE A 442 -25.58 -7.99 12.95
N ARG A 443 -26.82 -8.24 13.34
CA ARG A 443 -27.70 -9.20 12.66
C ARG A 443 -28.46 -8.48 11.56
N LEU A 444 -28.37 -9.02 10.36
CA LEU A 444 -29.11 -8.59 9.18
C LEU A 444 -30.30 -9.52 9.00
N GLN A 445 -31.52 -8.98 9.12
CA GLN A 445 -32.77 -9.71 8.94
C GLN A 445 -33.38 -9.32 7.59
N HIS A 446 -33.60 -10.32 6.73
CA HIS A 446 -34.29 -10.20 5.45
C HIS A 446 -35.33 -11.32 5.33
N GLN A 447 -36.47 -11.02 4.70
CA GLN A 447 -37.60 -11.97 4.57
C GLN A 447 -37.31 -13.06 3.53
N ASP A 448 -36.61 -12.70 2.46
CA ASP A 448 -36.20 -13.58 1.37
C ASP A 448 -34.71 -13.34 1.09
N PRO A 449 -33.84 -14.36 1.22
CA PRO A 449 -32.42 -14.25 0.89
C PRO A 449 -32.17 -13.89 -0.57
N VAL A 450 -33.06 -14.32 -1.49
CA VAL A 450 -32.85 -14.22 -2.93
C VAL A 450 -33.42 -12.91 -3.48
N LYS A 451 -34.51 -12.39 -2.90
CA LYS A 451 -35.12 -11.10 -3.29
C LYS A 451 -35.44 -10.18 -2.09
N PRO A 452 -34.41 -9.75 -1.34
CA PRO A 452 -34.62 -8.86 -0.20
C PRO A 452 -35.15 -7.50 -0.66
N SER A 453 -36.34 -7.14 -0.16
CA SER A 453 -36.96 -5.84 -0.41
C SER A 453 -36.34 -4.74 0.48
N ASP A 454 -35.97 -5.10 1.71
CA ASP A 454 -35.25 -4.28 2.69
C ASP A 454 -34.47 -5.21 3.65
N VAL A 455 -33.52 -4.66 4.41
CA VAL A 455 -32.75 -5.37 5.44
C VAL A 455 -32.90 -4.62 6.76
N ALA A 456 -33.51 -5.28 7.75
CA ALA A 456 -33.53 -4.80 9.12
C ALA A 456 -32.20 -5.13 9.80
N ILE A 457 -31.65 -4.17 10.55
CA ILE A 457 -30.35 -4.30 11.21
C ILE A 457 -30.55 -4.21 12.71
N ARG A 458 -30.09 -5.22 13.44
CA ARG A 458 -30.07 -5.23 14.90
C ARG A 458 -28.63 -5.34 15.39
N SER A 459 -28.27 -4.55 16.40
CA SER A 459 -26.95 -4.65 17.04
C SER A 459 -26.89 -5.93 17.86
N ILE A 460 -25.74 -6.61 17.83
CA ILE A 460 -25.46 -7.75 18.70
C ILE A 460 -24.51 -7.25 19.79
N GLU A 461 -24.82 -7.54 21.04
CA GLU A 461 -23.95 -7.22 22.16
C GLU A 461 -22.77 -8.21 22.19
N LEU A 462 -21.56 -7.65 22.22
CA LEU A 462 -20.30 -8.39 22.20
C LEU A 462 -19.62 -8.29 23.57
N PRO A 463 -18.99 -9.37 24.06
CA PRO A 463 -18.25 -9.34 25.33
C PRO A 463 -17.15 -8.28 25.32
N GLU A 464 -16.90 -7.60 26.45
CA GLU A 464 -15.89 -6.54 26.54
C GLU A 464 -14.48 -7.02 26.15
N LYS A 465 -14.15 -8.29 26.45
CA LYS A 465 -12.90 -8.93 26.05
C LYS A 465 -12.71 -8.93 24.52
N LEU A 466 -13.80 -8.90 23.74
CA LEU A 466 -13.82 -8.88 22.28
C LEU A 466 -13.82 -7.45 21.68
N THR A 467 -14.34 -6.46 22.40
CA THR A 467 -14.53 -5.09 21.88
C THR A 467 -13.36 -4.15 22.18
N ARG A 468 -12.85 -4.12 23.43
CA ARG A 468 -12.03 -3.01 24.00
C ARG A 468 -10.77 -2.59 23.24
N LEU A 469 -10.15 -3.48 22.46
CA LEU A 469 -8.87 -3.23 21.80
C LEU A 469 -8.98 -3.02 20.29
N GLY A 470 -10.17 -3.13 19.73
CA GLY A 470 -10.40 -3.09 18.28
C GLY A 470 -9.70 -4.22 17.54
N ALA A 471 -9.69 -4.14 16.21
CA ALA A 471 -8.95 -5.07 15.35
C ALA A 471 -8.60 -4.39 14.02
N THR A 472 -7.40 -4.68 13.50
CA THR A 472 -6.97 -4.21 12.17
C THR A 472 -7.65 -5.01 11.06
N ARG A 473 -8.01 -6.27 11.32
CA ARG A 473 -8.72 -7.15 10.38
C ARG A 473 -9.68 -8.08 11.10
N VAL A 474 -10.83 -8.33 10.47
CA VAL A 474 -11.83 -9.33 10.87
C VAL A 474 -12.12 -10.26 9.70
N GLU A 475 -12.31 -11.54 9.98
CA GLU A 475 -12.72 -12.52 8.98
C GLU A 475 -13.63 -13.56 9.62
N LEU A 476 -14.72 -13.90 8.92
CA LEU A 476 -15.65 -14.95 9.33
C LEU A 476 -15.29 -16.24 8.60
N SER A 477 -15.41 -17.38 9.28
CA SER A 477 -15.35 -18.67 8.63
C SER A 477 -16.53 -18.85 7.65
N PRO A 478 -16.36 -19.61 6.56
CA PRO A 478 -17.45 -19.91 5.63
C PRO A 478 -18.72 -20.48 6.28
N ASP A 479 -18.57 -21.28 7.33
CA ASP A 479 -19.69 -21.84 8.10
C ASP A 479 -20.30 -20.88 9.15
N ALA A 480 -19.75 -19.66 9.26
CA ALA A 480 -20.12 -18.62 10.22
C ALA A 480 -20.01 -19.01 11.70
N LYS A 481 -19.27 -20.07 12.05
CA LYS A 481 -19.04 -20.50 13.45
C LYS A 481 -17.83 -19.84 14.10
N TRP A 482 -16.89 -19.33 13.33
CA TRP A 482 -15.65 -18.77 13.83
C TRP A 482 -15.43 -17.35 13.34
N LEU A 483 -15.01 -16.48 14.25
CA LEU A 483 -14.56 -15.12 13.97
C LEU A 483 -13.07 -15.02 14.25
N CYS A 484 -12.27 -14.74 13.22
CA CYS A 484 -10.86 -14.40 13.37
C CYS A 484 -10.68 -12.89 13.51
N LEU A 485 -9.87 -12.49 14.48
CA LEU A 485 -9.55 -11.11 14.83
C LEU A 485 -8.03 -10.93 14.84
N VAL A 486 -7.56 -9.96 14.05
CA VAL A 486 -6.16 -9.51 14.12
C VAL A 486 -6.11 -8.24 14.97
N ARG A 487 -5.52 -8.33 16.16
CA ARG A 487 -5.34 -7.19 17.07
C ARG A 487 -3.92 -6.64 17.02
N GLU A 488 -3.82 -5.31 17.11
CA GLU A 488 -2.53 -4.59 17.13
C GLU A 488 -1.60 -5.06 16.00
N GLY A 489 -2.17 -5.32 14.82
CA GLY A 489 -1.48 -5.81 13.62
C GLY A 489 -0.94 -7.24 13.69
N SER A 490 -0.69 -7.82 14.87
CA SER A 490 0.21 -8.97 15.00
C SER A 490 -0.33 -10.13 15.85
N ARG A 491 -1.39 -9.91 16.63
CA ARG A 491 -1.98 -10.90 17.54
C ARG A 491 -3.20 -11.52 16.88
N VAL A 492 -3.21 -12.84 16.74
CA VAL A 492 -4.34 -13.60 16.18
C VAL A 492 -5.20 -14.14 17.32
N LEU A 493 -6.48 -13.83 17.27
CA LEU A 493 -7.49 -14.35 18.18
C LEU A 493 -8.60 -14.97 17.35
N VAL A 494 -9.16 -16.08 17.83
CA VAL A 494 -10.33 -16.71 17.24
C VAL A 494 -11.41 -16.82 18.30
N ALA A 495 -12.62 -16.44 17.95
CA ALA A 495 -13.79 -16.59 18.79
C ALA A 495 -14.78 -17.54 18.13
N ARG A 496 -15.31 -18.49 18.91
CA ARG A 496 -16.51 -19.23 18.50
C ARG A 496 -17.72 -18.30 18.56
N ILE A 497 -18.56 -18.33 17.54
CA ILE A 497 -19.74 -17.50 17.42
C ILE A 497 -20.95 -18.36 17.80
N ASP A 498 -21.44 -18.20 19.01
CA ASP A 498 -22.72 -18.75 19.44
C ASP A 498 -23.64 -17.56 19.73
N ILE A 499 -24.56 -17.25 18.80
CA ILE A 499 -25.48 -16.11 18.95
C ILE A 499 -26.76 -16.60 19.63
N GLY A 500 -26.84 -16.38 20.93
CA GLY A 500 -28.01 -16.66 21.76
C GLY A 500 -28.83 -15.39 22.04
N GLY A 501 -30.02 -15.59 22.63
CA GLY A 501 -30.90 -14.51 23.10
C GLY A 501 -32.27 -14.46 22.41
N ASP A 502 -33.22 -13.82 23.09
CA ASP A 502 -34.56 -13.52 22.58
C ASP A 502 -34.52 -12.47 21.46
N GLU A 503 -35.66 -12.26 20.76
CA GLU A 503 -35.74 -11.30 19.65
C GLU A 503 -35.24 -9.88 20.02
N ASP A 504 -35.37 -9.46 21.28
CA ASP A 504 -35.05 -8.09 21.72
C ASP A 504 -33.59 -7.89 22.19
N THR A 505 -32.89 -8.94 22.63
CA THR A 505 -31.50 -8.84 23.15
C THR A 505 -30.65 -9.99 22.61
N LEU A 506 -29.90 -9.71 21.54
CA LEU A 506 -28.97 -10.65 20.93
C LEU A 506 -27.59 -10.53 21.58
N VAL A 507 -27.14 -11.62 22.19
CA VAL A 507 -25.83 -11.70 22.85
C VAL A 507 -24.99 -12.73 22.12
N MET A 508 -23.78 -12.35 21.75
CA MET A 508 -22.80 -13.30 21.24
C MET A 508 -21.99 -13.85 22.41
N GLU A 509 -22.23 -15.11 22.77
CA GLU A 509 -21.31 -15.82 23.64
C GLU A 509 -20.08 -16.20 22.82
N ALA A 510 -18.95 -15.62 23.18
CA ALA A 510 -17.71 -15.76 22.44
C ALA A 510 -16.60 -16.27 23.35
N LYS A 511 -16.28 -17.55 23.23
CA LYS A 511 -15.07 -18.12 23.84
C LYS A 511 -13.87 -17.70 23.01
N LEU A 512 -13.08 -16.77 23.54
CA LEU A 512 -11.93 -16.19 22.87
C LEU A 512 -10.69 -17.07 23.08
N GLN A 513 -10.19 -17.66 22.01
CA GLN A 513 -8.93 -18.40 22.01
C GLN A 513 -7.83 -17.55 21.37
N ARG A 514 -6.71 -17.36 22.08
CA ARG A 514 -5.50 -16.76 21.49
C ARG A 514 -4.73 -17.82 20.71
N LEU A 515 -4.40 -17.53 19.46
CA LEU A 515 -3.60 -18.41 18.61
C LEU A 515 -2.14 -17.93 18.59
N PRO A 516 -1.22 -18.58 19.33
CA PRO A 516 0.18 -18.18 19.32
C PRO A 516 0.80 -18.48 17.95
N ARG A 517 1.45 -17.47 17.35
CA ARG A 517 2.26 -17.63 16.13
C ARG A 517 3.59 -18.31 16.43
N LEU A 518 4.23 -18.88 15.42
CA LEU A 518 5.57 -19.44 15.58
C LEU A 518 6.57 -18.34 15.96
N ARG A 519 7.39 -18.59 16.98
CA ARG A 519 8.55 -17.75 17.29
C ARG A 519 9.56 -17.95 16.16
N ARG A 520 9.84 -16.86 15.42
CA ARG A 520 10.80 -16.86 14.31
C ARG A 520 12.17 -16.42 14.84
N ASN A 521 13.24 -17.09 14.42
CA ASN A 521 14.60 -16.75 14.82
C ASN A 521 15.09 -15.52 14.03
N ILE A 522 14.67 -14.34 14.47
CA ILE A 522 15.08 -13.05 13.89
C ILE A 522 16.14 -12.46 14.81
N PRO A 523 17.34 -12.13 14.29
CA PRO A 523 18.38 -11.51 15.10
C PRO A 523 17.92 -10.24 15.82
N ARG A 524 18.30 -10.10 17.10
CA ARG A 524 17.89 -8.95 17.95
C ARG A 524 18.28 -7.59 17.36
N TYR A 525 19.42 -7.49 16.68
CA TYR A 525 19.87 -6.24 16.05
C TYR A 525 18.96 -5.78 14.89
N ILE A 526 18.21 -6.70 14.25
CA ILE A 526 17.20 -6.37 13.24
C ILE A 526 15.91 -5.92 13.92
N LEU A 527 15.47 -6.65 14.96
CA LEU A 527 14.24 -6.32 15.70
C LEU A 527 14.33 -4.98 16.44
N ASN A 528 15.53 -4.61 16.88
CA ASN A 528 15.76 -3.35 17.60
C ASN A 528 16.01 -2.16 16.67
N GLY A 529 16.17 -2.39 15.36
CA GLY A 529 16.49 -1.36 14.36
C GLY A 529 15.38 -1.11 13.35
N GLY A 530 15.56 -0.10 12.50
CA GLY A 530 14.63 0.22 11.40
C GLY A 530 13.21 0.51 11.87
N LEU A 531 12.23 -0.28 11.41
CA LEU A 531 10.81 -0.16 11.80
C LEU A 531 10.41 -1.10 12.94
N GLY A 532 11.38 -1.78 13.55
CA GLY A 532 11.17 -2.73 14.64
C GLY A 532 10.24 -3.90 14.26
N GLY A 533 9.16 -4.07 15.02
CA GLY A 533 8.18 -5.16 14.82
C GLY A 533 7.19 -4.96 13.67
N TYR A 534 7.29 -3.87 12.90
CA TYR A 534 6.32 -3.50 11.87
C TYR A 534 6.10 -4.60 10.82
N ASP A 535 7.17 -5.26 10.34
CA ASP A 535 7.05 -6.29 9.30
C ASP A 535 6.30 -7.56 9.79
N ARG A 536 6.05 -7.68 11.10
CA ARG A 536 5.24 -8.77 11.67
C ARG A 536 3.73 -8.49 11.63
N SER A 537 3.33 -7.36 11.04
CA SER A 537 1.94 -6.99 10.80
C SER A 537 1.32 -7.95 9.78
N ILE A 538 0.20 -8.56 10.18
CA ILE A 538 -0.57 -9.51 9.39
C ILE A 538 -1.41 -8.73 8.38
N THR A 539 -1.18 -9.00 7.11
CA THR A 539 -1.94 -8.39 6.00
C THR A 539 -3.03 -9.31 5.50
N GLN A 540 -2.79 -10.62 5.50
CA GLN A 540 -3.70 -11.62 4.95
C GLN A 540 -4.11 -12.62 6.02
N VAL A 541 -5.40 -12.94 5.99
CA VAL A 541 -6.05 -14.01 6.76
C VAL A 541 -6.88 -14.79 5.74
N ALA A 542 -6.96 -16.11 5.91
CA ALA A 542 -7.76 -16.98 5.04
C ALA A 542 -8.22 -18.20 5.83
N PHE A 543 -9.53 -18.47 5.83
CA PHE A 543 -10.08 -19.77 6.23
C PHE A 543 -10.12 -20.75 5.07
N SER A 544 -10.02 -22.05 5.36
CA SER A 544 -10.37 -23.10 4.40
C SER A 544 -11.88 -23.10 4.15
N THR A 545 -12.31 -23.60 3.00
CA THR A 545 -13.73 -23.67 2.60
C THR A 545 -14.59 -24.48 3.57
N ASP A 546 -14.02 -25.49 4.21
CA ASP A 546 -14.66 -26.30 5.25
C ASP A 546 -14.48 -25.75 6.68
N SER A 547 -13.86 -24.58 6.84
CA SER A 547 -13.61 -23.92 8.13
C SER A 547 -12.72 -24.70 9.12
N LYS A 548 -11.99 -25.72 8.66
CA LYS A 548 -11.11 -26.56 9.51
C LYS A 548 -9.66 -26.13 9.56
N MET A 549 -9.22 -25.28 8.64
CA MET A 549 -7.89 -24.67 8.63
C MET A 549 -7.97 -23.15 8.57
N LEU A 550 -6.98 -22.51 9.20
CA LEU A 550 -6.78 -21.07 9.20
C LEU A 550 -5.32 -20.78 8.83
N ALA A 551 -5.11 -19.87 7.90
CA ALA A 551 -3.80 -19.38 7.51
C ALA A 551 -3.74 -17.86 7.71
N VAL A 552 -2.60 -17.36 8.20
CA VAL A 552 -2.31 -15.92 8.24
C VAL A 552 -0.93 -15.66 7.66
N ALA A 553 -0.74 -14.50 7.04
CA ALA A 553 0.54 -14.09 6.51
C ALA A 553 0.88 -12.64 6.87
N ASP A 554 2.15 -12.39 7.18
CA ASP A 554 2.67 -11.07 7.54
C ASP A 554 3.52 -10.41 6.43
N LEU A 555 3.80 -9.11 6.57
CA LEU A 555 4.60 -8.34 5.62
C LEU A 555 6.01 -8.91 5.40
N ALA A 556 6.61 -9.49 6.45
CA ALA A 556 7.91 -10.13 6.39
C ALA A 556 7.93 -11.39 5.51
N GLY A 557 6.76 -11.92 5.14
CA GLY A 557 6.62 -13.13 4.32
C GLY A 557 6.52 -14.42 5.11
N PHE A 558 6.23 -14.38 6.42
CA PHE A 558 5.95 -15.59 7.18
C PHE A 558 4.48 -16.00 7.04
N ILE A 559 4.25 -17.31 6.92
CA ILE A 559 2.92 -17.92 6.95
C ILE A 559 2.82 -18.76 8.21
N ASP A 560 1.75 -18.56 8.97
CA ASP A 560 1.39 -19.38 10.12
C ASP A 560 0.04 -20.07 9.83
N THR A 561 -0.08 -21.36 10.19
CA THR A 561 -1.30 -22.16 9.95
C THR A 561 -1.75 -22.91 11.20
N TRP A 562 -3.07 -23.04 11.35
CA TRP A 562 -3.73 -23.77 12.42
C TRP A 562 -4.80 -24.71 11.86
N THR A 563 -5.12 -25.75 12.61
CA THR A 563 -6.14 -26.76 12.30
C THR A 563 -7.08 -26.93 13.47
N VAL A 564 -8.36 -27.18 13.22
CA VAL A 564 -9.31 -27.58 14.25
C VAL A 564 -9.10 -29.06 14.60
N ARG A 565 -8.97 -29.39 15.89
CA ARG A 565 -8.96 -30.78 16.39
C ARG A 565 -10.23 -31.07 17.19
N GLY A 566 -10.73 -32.30 17.04
CA GLY A 566 -11.79 -32.86 17.88
C GLY A 566 -11.28 -33.31 19.26
N HIS A 567 -12.22 -33.50 20.19
CA HIS A 567 -11.96 -33.79 21.61
C HIS A 567 -11.03 -35.01 21.86
N GLU A 568 -11.20 -36.10 21.10
CA GLU A 568 -10.39 -37.33 21.29
C GLU A 568 -8.94 -37.20 20.80
N GLU A 569 -8.67 -36.33 19.81
CA GLU A 569 -7.33 -36.09 19.27
C GLU A 569 -6.53 -35.04 20.06
N ALA A 570 -7.23 -34.13 20.76
CA ALA A 570 -6.61 -33.09 21.58
C ALA A 570 -5.94 -33.66 22.84
N LEU A 571 -6.51 -34.70 23.46
CA LEU A 571 -5.94 -35.39 24.63
C LEU A 571 -4.62 -36.11 24.32
N ARG A 572 -4.48 -36.68 23.11
CA ARG A 572 -3.22 -37.32 22.65
C ARG A 572 -2.13 -36.31 22.26
N GLY A 573 -2.51 -35.07 21.88
CA GLY A 573 -1.57 -34.04 21.43
C GLY A 573 -0.82 -33.32 22.57
N LYS A 574 -1.41 -33.23 23.75
CA LYS A 574 -0.84 -32.50 24.90
C LYS A 574 0.47 -33.11 25.44
N GLU A 575 0.72 -34.40 25.24
CA GLU A 575 1.99 -35.05 25.65
C GLU A 575 3.17 -34.67 24.73
N LEU A 576 2.91 -34.26 23.49
CA LEU A 576 3.94 -33.87 22.51
C LEU A 576 4.25 -32.36 22.54
N GLU A 577 3.27 -31.50 22.84
CA GLU A 577 3.48 -30.04 22.92
C GLU A 577 4.30 -29.64 24.16
N ALA A 578 4.16 -30.37 25.28
CA ALA A 578 4.93 -30.12 26.50
C ALA A 578 6.45 -30.35 26.34
N ALA A 579 6.89 -31.17 25.37
CA ALA A 579 8.30 -31.43 25.12
C ALA A 579 8.99 -30.32 24.30
N ASP A 580 8.24 -29.58 23.48
CA ASP A 580 8.77 -28.49 22.63
C ASP A 580 8.79 -27.14 23.38
N ASP A 581 7.94 -26.98 24.41
CA ASP A 581 7.89 -25.79 25.28
C ASP A 581 8.86 -25.86 26.49
N ALA A 582 9.35 -27.05 26.86
CA ALA A 582 10.28 -27.26 27.99
C ALA A 582 11.71 -26.71 27.76
N ALA A 583 12.05 -26.27 26.54
CA ALA A 583 13.30 -25.56 26.25
C ALA A 583 13.18 -24.02 26.36
N SER A 584 12.08 -23.51 26.93
CA SER A 584 11.72 -22.08 26.87
C SER A 584 11.44 -21.40 28.22
N SER A 585 12.01 -21.89 29.33
CA SER A 585 11.98 -21.16 30.60
C SER A 585 13.13 -20.14 30.68
N ASP A 586 12.83 -18.90 30.32
CA ASP A 586 13.30 -17.73 31.07
C ASP A 586 12.24 -16.65 30.83
N ASP A 587 11.44 -16.48 31.88
CA ASP A 587 10.26 -15.64 31.95
C ASP A 587 10.63 -14.25 32.48
N ASP A 588 9.91 -13.25 32.01
CA ASP A 588 9.64 -12.01 32.73
C ASP A 588 8.54 -11.26 31.97
N SER A 589 7.29 -11.74 32.08
CA SER A 589 6.16 -10.81 32.13
C SER A 589 4.99 -11.40 32.92
N SER A 590 4.73 -10.80 34.09
CA SER A 590 3.54 -11.01 34.90
C SER A 590 2.28 -10.55 34.17
N ASP A 591 1.59 -11.48 33.53
CA ASP A 591 0.14 -11.46 33.28
C ASP A 591 -0.33 -12.92 33.37
N ALA A 592 -0.19 -13.48 34.58
CA ALA A 592 -0.82 -14.73 34.95
C ALA A 592 -2.19 -14.38 35.52
N ASP A 593 -3.22 -14.42 34.67
CA ASP A 593 -4.61 -14.72 35.04
C ASP A 593 -5.41 -15.01 33.75
N ASP A 594 -6.31 -16.00 33.83
CA ASP A 594 -7.25 -16.49 32.80
C ASP A 594 -6.78 -17.57 31.81
N ALA A 595 -6.16 -18.65 32.30
CA ALA A 595 -6.29 -19.96 31.65
C ALA A 595 -7.40 -20.75 32.33
N GLU A 596 -8.66 -20.46 32.00
CA GLU A 596 -9.78 -21.29 32.46
C GLU A 596 -9.68 -22.71 31.87
N ALA A 597 -9.99 -23.69 32.73
CA ALA A 597 -9.98 -25.11 32.42
C ALA A 597 -10.86 -25.44 31.20
N VAL A 598 -10.27 -26.19 30.26
CA VAL A 598 -10.90 -26.59 28.99
C VAL A 598 -11.95 -27.67 29.24
N ASP A 599 -13.22 -27.34 29.06
CA ASP A 599 -14.31 -28.31 28.96
C ASP A 599 -14.77 -28.50 27.48
N ALA A 600 -15.28 -29.69 27.19
CA ALA A 600 -15.35 -30.38 25.89
C ALA A 600 -15.82 -29.56 24.66
N GLY A 601 -14.95 -29.38 23.65
CA GLY A 601 -15.30 -28.79 22.36
C GLY A 601 -14.17 -28.83 21.31
N GLU A 602 -14.50 -28.45 20.05
CA GLU A 602 -13.54 -28.25 18.96
C GLU A 602 -12.55 -27.12 19.30
N GLN A 603 -11.25 -27.38 19.17
CA GLN A 603 -10.21 -26.41 19.52
C GLN A 603 -9.24 -26.17 18.36
N TRP A 604 -8.83 -24.91 18.18
CA TRP A 604 -7.76 -24.57 17.24
C TRP A 604 -6.41 -24.94 17.81
N VAL A 605 -5.68 -25.80 17.09
CA VAL A 605 -4.32 -26.23 17.44
C VAL A 605 -3.38 -25.84 16.31
N ARG A 606 -2.12 -25.55 16.64
CA ARG A 606 -1.12 -25.22 15.63
C ARG A 606 -0.92 -26.40 14.69
N ASN A 607 -0.80 -26.13 13.40
CA ASN A 607 -0.43 -27.15 12.44
C ASN A 607 0.99 -27.68 12.78
N PRO A 608 1.18 -28.99 13.03
CA PRO A 608 2.49 -29.55 13.36
C PRO A 608 3.56 -29.21 12.31
N ASN A 609 3.16 -29.15 11.04
CA ASN A 609 4.04 -28.90 9.91
C ASN A 609 4.13 -27.41 9.53
N ALA A 610 3.56 -26.47 10.30
CA ALA A 610 3.68 -25.04 10.02
C ALA A 610 5.14 -24.54 10.02
N LYS A 611 6.05 -25.20 10.76
CA LYS A 611 7.49 -24.85 10.76
C LYS A 611 8.17 -25.12 9.41
N LEU A 612 7.62 -26.03 8.59
CA LEU A 612 8.16 -26.38 7.28
C LEU A 612 7.83 -25.35 6.19
N LEU A 613 6.83 -24.49 6.41
CA LEU A 613 6.50 -23.42 5.47
C LEU A 613 7.61 -22.36 5.47
N PRO A 614 8.22 -22.07 4.30
CA PRO A 614 9.35 -21.17 4.21
C PRO A 614 8.93 -19.71 4.38
N LYS A 615 9.89 -18.85 4.74
CA LYS A 615 9.74 -17.40 4.60
C LYS A 615 9.72 -17.04 3.11
N LEU A 616 8.72 -16.30 2.67
CA LEU A 616 8.63 -15.80 1.31
C LEU A 616 9.68 -14.71 1.06
N ALA A 617 10.16 -14.61 -0.18
CA ALA A 617 11.16 -13.60 -0.58
C ALA A 617 10.60 -12.17 -0.59
N ALA A 618 9.29 -12.01 -0.69
CA ALA A 618 8.59 -10.74 -0.73
C ALA A 618 7.23 -10.82 -0.02
N SER A 619 6.68 -9.68 0.37
CA SER A 619 5.43 -9.59 1.12
C SER A 619 4.25 -10.23 0.36
N PRO A 620 3.43 -11.07 0.99
CA PRO A 620 2.25 -11.66 0.39
C PRO A 620 1.16 -10.60 0.21
N VAL A 621 0.72 -10.41 -1.05
CA VAL A 621 -0.37 -9.50 -1.41
C VAL A 621 -1.72 -10.19 -1.44
N VAL A 622 -1.74 -11.52 -1.67
CA VAL A 622 -2.94 -12.35 -1.64
C VAL A 622 -2.61 -13.71 -1.00
N LEU A 623 -3.54 -14.21 -0.19
CA LEU A 623 -3.54 -15.55 0.41
C LEU A 623 -4.96 -16.13 0.27
N SER A 624 -5.11 -17.34 -0.25
CA SER A 624 -6.42 -17.98 -0.37
C SER A 624 -6.29 -19.49 -0.40
N PHE A 625 -7.18 -20.19 0.30
CA PHE A 625 -7.41 -21.61 0.07
C PHE A 625 -8.16 -21.81 -1.25
N SER A 626 -7.88 -22.92 -1.92
CA SER A 626 -8.67 -23.46 -3.03
C SER A 626 -10.03 -23.97 -2.55
N ASP A 627 -10.98 -24.07 -3.47
CA ASP A 627 -12.30 -24.67 -3.21
C ASP A 627 -12.24 -26.17 -2.94
N ASP A 628 -11.12 -26.84 -3.28
CA ASP A 628 -10.93 -28.27 -3.10
C ASP A 628 -10.71 -28.66 -1.62
N VAL A 629 -11.48 -29.64 -1.14
CA VAL A 629 -11.49 -30.11 0.25
C VAL A 629 -10.95 -31.53 0.33
N PRO A 630 -9.96 -31.83 1.18
CA PRO A 630 -9.44 -33.18 1.37
C PRO A 630 -10.53 -34.19 1.77
N GLY A 631 -10.58 -35.33 1.08
CA GLY A 631 -11.47 -36.45 1.41
C GLY A 631 -12.95 -36.32 0.99
N SER A 632 -13.34 -35.28 0.25
CA SER A 632 -14.73 -35.05 -0.19
C SER A 632 -15.17 -35.93 -1.38
N HIS A 633 -14.25 -36.68 -2.00
CA HIS A 633 -14.51 -37.44 -3.22
C HIS A 633 -14.30 -38.94 -3.03
N GLY A 634 -15.33 -39.73 -3.36
CA GLY A 634 -15.22 -41.17 -3.60
C GLY A 634 -14.30 -41.47 -4.80
N ALA A 635 -13.85 -42.71 -4.91
CA ALA A 635 -12.79 -43.20 -5.79
C ALA A 635 -13.03 -43.08 -7.32
N ASP A 636 -13.39 -41.91 -7.83
CA ASP A 636 -13.38 -41.59 -9.25
C ASP A 636 -12.05 -40.95 -9.63
N LYS A 637 -11.37 -41.64 -10.56
CA LYS A 637 -10.04 -41.36 -11.09
C LYS A 637 -10.08 -40.19 -12.07
N ASP A 638 -10.11 -38.96 -11.58
CA ASP A 638 -9.70 -37.80 -12.37
C ASP A 638 -8.19 -37.56 -12.15
N GLU A 639 -7.38 -37.81 -13.19
CA GLU A 639 -5.90 -37.82 -13.19
C GLU A 639 -5.24 -36.47 -12.84
N TRP A 640 -6.02 -35.42 -12.61
CA TRP A 640 -5.58 -34.03 -12.39
C TRP A 640 -5.47 -33.64 -10.91
N ARG A 641 -6.02 -34.44 -10.00
CA ARG A 641 -6.06 -34.12 -8.56
C ARG A 641 -4.75 -34.53 -7.90
N ASP A 642 -4.12 -33.59 -7.21
CA ASP A 642 -2.84 -33.82 -6.52
C ASP A 642 -3.02 -34.96 -5.52
N ALA A 643 -2.29 -36.06 -5.69
CA ALA A 643 -2.44 -37.33 -4.94
C ALA A 643 -2.22 -37.19 -3.41
N ALA A 644 -1.89 -35.98 -2.96
CA ALA A 644 -1.49 -35.61 -1.62
C ALA A 644 -2.62 -35.63 -0.56
N ASN A 645 -3.90 -35.66 -0.95
CA ASN A 645 -5.06 -35.53 -0.05
C ASN A 645 -4.87 -34.41 1.01
N ASP A 646 -4.54 -33.21 0.53
CA ASP A 646 -4.25 -32.02 1.34
C ASP A 646 -4.89 -30.78 0.71
N TYR A 647 -5.09 -29.72 1.48
CA TYR A 647 -5.57 -28.44 0.98
C TYR A 647 -4.54 -27.82 0.03
N VAL A 648 -5.01 -26.91 -0.82
CA VAL A 648 -4.15 -26.07 -1.66
C VAL A 648 -4.26 -24.63 -1.18
N LEU A 649 -3.19 -24.11 -0.59
CA LEU A 649 -3.07 -22.73 -0.13
C LEU A 649 -2.25 -21.91 -1.15
N ALA A 650 -2.92 -21.07 -1.93
CA ALA A 650 -2.27 -20.19 -2.91
C ALA A 650 -1.84 -18.87 -2.28
N VAL A 651 -0.67 -18.40 -2.70
CA VAL A 651 -0.03 -17.16 -2.27
C VAL A 651 0.50 -16.43 -3.49
N ILE A 652 0.21 -15.13 -3.58
CA ILE A 652 0.86 -14.24 -4.53
C ILE A 652 1.63 -13.16 -3.76
N THR A 653 2.87 -12.92 -4.14
CA THR A 653 3.76 -11.94 -3.48
C THR A 653 3.85 -10.63 -4.26
N SER A 654 4.32 -9.56 -3.62
CA SER A 654 4.56 -8.26 -4.27
C SER A 654 5.62 -8.33 -5.38
N ALA A 655 6.49 -9.34 -5.37
CA ALA A 655 7.42 -9.65 -6.45
C ALA A 655 6.81 -10.56 -7.54
N TRP A 656 5.49 -10.72 -7.60
CA TRP A 656 4.79 -11.53 -8.60
C TRP A 656 5.19 -13.03 -8.62
N ASN A 657 5.65 -13.58 -7.50
CA ASN A 657 5.72 -15.04 -7.34
C ASN A 657 4.33 -15.60 -7.03
N VAL A 658 3.87 -16.56 -7.84
CA VAL A 658 2.65 -17.33 -7.61
C VAL A 658 3.05 -18.69 -7.07
N LEU A 659 2.73 -18.96 -5.81
CA LEU A 659 3.10 -20.19 -5.10
C LEU A 659 1.86 -20.83 -4.51
N ALA A 660 1.80 -22.15 -4.50
CA ALA A 660 0.78 -22.93 -3.83
C ALA A 660 1.41 -23.99 -2.93
N PHE A 661 0.85 -24.16 -1.74
CA PHE A 661 1.36 -25.06 -0.70
C PHE A 661 0.31 -26.12 -0.33
N HIS A 662 0.80 -27.29 0.05
CA HIS A 662 0.08 -28.30 0.82
C HIS A 662 0.39 -28.09 2.30
N PRO A 663 -0.48 -27.40 3.05
CA PRO A 663 -0.14 -26.93 4.38
C PRO A 663 -0.08 -28.05 5.42
N ARG A 664 -0.88 -29.13 5.31
CA ARG A 664 -0.79 -30.26 6.26
C ARG A 664 0.49 -31.05 6.05
N GLN A 665 0.97 -31.19 4.81
CA GLN A 665 2.26 -31.81 4.51
C GLN A 665 3.44 -30.86 4.74
N GLY A 666 3.22 -29.55 4.69
CA GLY A 666 4.27 -28.53 4.79
C GLY A 666 5.16 -28.44 3.56
N SER A 667 4.61 -28.67 2.35
CA SER A 667 5.39 -28.71 1.11
C SER A 667 4.76 -27.86 -0.01
N LEU A 668 5.56 -27.48 -1.01
CA LEU A 668 5.05 -26.84 -2.23
C LEU A 668 4.28 -27.87 -3.08
N THR A 669 3.17 -27.45 -3.70
CA THR A 669 2.44 -28.28 -4.68
C THR A 669 3.33 -28.64 -5.87
N ALA A 670 2.99 -29.74 -6.56
CA ALA A 670 3.76 -30.16 -7.74
C ALA A 670 3.73 -29.09 -8.84
N TRP A 671 2.60 -28.42 -9.04
CA TRP A 671 2.46 -27.31 -9.99
C TRP A 671 3.42 -26.16 -9.70
N SER A 672 3.53 -25.72 -8.44
CA SER A 672 4.40 -24.59 -8.06
C SER A 672 5.88 -24.89 -8.26
N ARG A 673 6.28 -26.16 -8.07
CA ARG A 673 7.65 -26.60 -8.34
C ARG A 673 7.97 -26.55 -9.82
N ARG A 674 7.01 -26.89 -10.69
CA ARG A 674 7.19 -26.88 -12.16
C ARG A 674 7.05 -25.50 -12.79
N ASN A 675 6.32 -24.59 -12.16
CA ASN A 675 5.97 -23.27 -12.70
C ASN A 675 6.54 -22.10 -11.85
N PRO A 676 7.88 -21.89 -11.81
CA PRO A 676 8.47 -20.71 -11.16
C PRO A 676 8.08 -19.41 -11.90
N ARG A 677 8.35 -18.25 -11.30
CA ARG A 677 8.02 -16.93 -11.87
C ARG A 677 8.47 -16.74 -13.33
N LYS A 678 9.64 -17.27 -13.71
CA LYS A 678 10.18 -17.20 -15.08
C LYS A 678 9.29 -17.90 -16.13
N CYS A 679 8.43 -18.84 -15.72
CA CYS A 679 7.47 -19.54 -16.57
C CYS A 679 6.13 -18.81 -16.71
N LEU A 680 5.89 -17.73 -15.94
CA LEU A 680 4.69 -16.92 -16.12
C LEU A 680 4.69 -16.27 -17.51
N PRO A 681 3.52 -16.02 -18.12
CA PRO A 681 3.46 -15.33 -19.40
C PRO A 681 4.16 -13.96 -19.36
N ALA A 682 4.88 -13.59 -20.43
CA ALA A 682 5.61 -12.32 -20.50
C ALA A 682 4.78 -11.08 -20.11
N PRO A 683 3.50 -10.94 -20.52
CA PRO A 683 2.67 -9.82 -20.08
C PRO A 683 2.51 -9.73 -18.56
N VAL A 684 2.50 -10.88 -17.86
CA VAL A 684 2.38 -10.96 -16.39
C VAL A 684 3.69 -10.61 -15.70
N GLN A 685 4.83 -11.03 -16.28
CA GLN A 685 6.16 -10.69 -15.74
C GLN A 685 6.43 -9.17 -15.78
N ASP A 686 5.87 -8.49 -16.78
CA ASP A 686 5.99 -7.04 -16.99
C ASP A 686 4.90 -6.21 -16.23
N LEU A 687 4.00 -6.86 -15.48
CA LEU A 687 2.99 -6.17 -14.69
C LEU A 687 3.64 -5.46 -13.51
N LEU A 688 3.43 -4.15 -13.45
CA LEU A 688 3.82 -3.33 -12.32
C LEU A 688 2.72 -3.21 -11.27
N ASP A 689 1.46 -3.40 -11.66
CA ASP A 689 0.33 -3.34 -10.73
C ASP A 689 0.21 -4.66 -9.97
N LEU A 690 -0.09 -4.56 -8.68
CA LEU A 690 -0.15 -5.72 -7.80
C LEU A 690 -1.55 -6.36 -7.82
N PRO A 691 -1.64 -7.69 -7.65
CA PRO A 691 -2.90 -8.39 -7.38
C PRO A 691 -3.57 -7.86 -6.11
N LYS A 692 -4.87 -7.54 -6.19
CA LYS A 692 -5.70 -7.12 -5.04
C LYS A 692 -6.46 -8.29 -4.41
N GLY A 693 -6.76 -9.32 -5.20
CA GLY A 693 -7.53 -10.46 -4.75
C GLY A 693 -7.56 -11.58 -5.77
N VAL A 694 -8.12 -12.72 -5.36
CA VAL A 694 -8.28 -13.92 -6.19
C VAL A 694 -9.67 -14.52 -6.04
N LEU A 695 -10.09 -15.29 -7.04
CA LEU A 695 -11.30 -16.09 -7.04
C LEU A 695 -10.98 -17.46 -7.63
N TRP A 696 -11.58 -18.49 -7.06
CA TRP A 696 -11.42 -19.86 -7.54
C TRP A 696 -12.59 -20.28 -8.43
N GLN A 697 -12.28 -21.15 -9.39
CA GLN A 697 -13.26 -21.85 -10.23
C GLN A 697 -12.73 -23.25 -10.53
N GLY A 698 -12.92 -24.16 -9.57
CA GLY A 698 -12.22 -25.44 -9.59
C GLY A 698 -10.70 -25.22 -9.60
N ALA A 699 -9.98 -25.81 -10.57
CA ALA A 699 -8.54 -25.62 -10.70
C ALA A 699 -8.10 -24.26 -11.29
N ARG A 700 -9.04 -23.41 -11.73
CA ARG A 700 -8.70 -22.09 -12.31
C ARG A 700 -8.61 -21.05 -11.21
N LEU A 701 -7.48 -20.36 -11.17
CA LEU A 701 -7.23 -19.22 -10.30
C LEU A 701 -7.41 -17.93 -11.10
N TRP A 702 -8.46 -17.17 -10.78
CA TRP A 702 -8.68 -15.83 -11.31
C TRP A 702 -8.02 -14.82 -10.39
N VAL A 703 -7.16 -13.97 -10.93
CA VAL A 703 -6.40 -12.95 -10.21
C VAL A 703 -6.76 -11.58 -10.77
N TYR A 704 -7.06 -10.62 -9.91
CA TYR A 704 -7.36 -9.26 -10.35
C TYR A 704 -6.50 -8.23 -9.65
N GLY A 705 -6.08 -7.21 -10.40
CA GLY A 705 -5.43 -6.01 -9.88
C GLY A 705 -6.30 -4.79 -10.11
N VAL A 706 -5.73 -3.60 -10.00
CA VAL A 706 -6.43 -2.34 -10.34
C VAL A 706 -6.74 -2.24 -11.84
N SER A 707 -5.85 -2.75 -12.71
CA SER A 707 -5.90 -2.52 -14.16
C SER A 707 -5.99 -3.79 -15.02
N PHE A 708 -5.92 -4.97 -14.40
CA PHE A 708 -5.89 -6.25 -15.10
C PHE A 708 -6.79 -7.29 -14.44
N PHE A 709 -7.20 -8.28 -15.25
CA PHE A 709 -7.89 -9.48 -14.84
C PHE A 709 -7.22 -10.67 -15.52
N LEU A 710 -6.69 -11.62 -14.75
CA LEU A 710 -5.85 -12.75 -15.17
C LEU A 710 -6.52 -14.05 -14.75
N MET A 711 -6.41 -15.08 -15.57
CA MET A 711 -6.81 -16.45 -15.27
C MET A 711 -5.61 -17.37 -15.48
N LEU A 712 -5.30 -18.20 -14.49
CA LEU A 712 -4.29 -19.26 -14.55
C LEU A 712 -4.98 -20.60 -14.30
N ASP A 713 -4.78 -21.57 -15.19
CA ASP A 713 -5.28 -22.93 -15.00
C ASP A 713 -4.22 -23.76 -14.25
N MET A 714 -4.41 -23.94 -12.95
CA MET A 714 -3.44 -24.62 -12.07
C MET A 714 -3.36 -26.14 -12.31
N ALA A 715 -4.27 -26.70 -13.13
CA ALA A 715 -4.22 -28.08 -13.56
C ALA A 715 -3.21 -28.32 -14.71
N GLN A 716 -2.80 -27.26 -15.41
CA GLN A 716 -1.90 -27.34 -16.55
C GLN A 716 -0.59 -26.61 -16.28
N ASP A 717 0.51 -27.14 -16.79
CA ASP A 717 1.79 -26.45 -16.75
C ASP A 717 1.82 -25.32 -17.80
N LEU A 718 2.45 -24.21 -17.42
CA LEU A 718 2.63 -23.05 -18.29
C LEU A 718 3.68 -23.36 -19.36
N PRO A 719 3.52 -22.83 -20.59
CA PRO A 719 4.48 -23.04 -21.67
C PRO A 719 5.86 -22.52 -21.26
N LYS A 720 6.87 -23.40 -21.35
CA LYS A 720 8.26 -23.04 -21.08
C LYS A 720 8.76 -22.17 -22.24
N HIS A 721 9.40 -21.05 -21.91
CA HIS A 721 10.01 -20.18 -22.90
C HIS A 721 11.14 -20.95 -23.60
N VAL A 722 10.95 -21.38 -24.84
CA VAL A 722 12.05 -21.87 -25.69
C VAL A 722 12.82 -20.63 -26.16
N PRO A 723 14.09 -20.46 -25.80
CA PRO A 723 14.93 -19.45 -26.44
C PRO A 723 15.10 -19.86 -27.91
N ASP A 724 14.75 -18.96 -28.82
CA ASP A 724 15.01 -19.08 -30.26
C ASP A 724 14.25 -20.19 -31.01
N ALA A 725 12.98 -19.92 -31.30
CA ALA A 725 12.38 -20.32 -32.56
C ALA A 725 11.62 -19.10 -33.09
N GLU A 726 11.95 -18.64 -34.30
CA GLU A 726 11.22 -17.61 -35.01
C GLU A 726 9.72 -17.96 -35.00
N SER A 727 8.93 -17.22 -34.22
CA SER A 727 7.50 -17.47 -34.14
C SER A 727 6.83 -17.14 -35.49
N PRO A 728 6.01 -18.05 -36.07
CA PRO A 728 5.30 -17.78 -37.32
C PRO A 728 4.38 -16.56 -37.19
N ALA A 729 4.27 -15.79 -38.27
CA ALA A 729 3.70 -14.45 -38.32
C ALA A 729 2.17 -14.33 -38.07
N GLU A 730 1.45 -15.37 -37.66
CA GLU A 730 -0.03 -15.41 -37.77
C GLU A 730 -0.83 -15.07 -36.50
N LEU A 731 -0.19 -14.63 -35.41
CA LEU A 731 -0.91 -14.09 -34.24
C LEU A 731 -0.57 -12.61 -33.97
N GLN A 732 -0.54 -11.80 -35.02
CA GLN A 732 -0.65 -10.35 -34.89
C GLN A 732 -2.10 -9.95 -34.61
N MET A 733 -2.56 -10.16 -33.37
CA MET A 733 -3.69 -9.39 -32.87
C MET A 733 -3.27 -7.94 -32.69
N VAL A 734 -3.99 -7.06 -33.37
CA VAL A 734 -3.89 -5.60 -33.35
C VAL A 734 -4.26 -5.08 -31.96
N HIS A 735 -3.28 -4.91 -31.06
CA HIS A 735 -3.13 -3.79 -30.10
C HIS A 735 -2.10 -4.10 -29.01
N GLY A 736 -1.11 -3.22 -28.86
CA GLY A 736 -0.11 -3.23 -27.80
C GLY A 736 1.30 -3.42 -28.34
N THR A 737 2.07 -2.34 -28.42
CA THR A 737 3.51 -2.40 -28.67
C THR A 737 4.14 -3.30 -27.60
N LYS A 738 4.64 -4.48 -28.02
CA LYS A 738 5.36 -5.42 -27.13
C LYS A 738 6.39 -4.63 -26.31
N ARG A 739 6.24 -4.62 -24.97
CA ARG A 739 7.30 -4.18 -24.06
C ARG A 739 8.43 -5.18 -24.26
N LYS A 740 9.53 -4.72 -24.84
CA LYS A 740 10.78 -5.50 -24.89
C LYS A 740 11.29 -5.40 -23.46
N ARG A 741 11.58 -6.53 -22.80
CA ARG A 741 12.06 -6.65 -21.40
C ARG A 741 12.95 -5.44 -21.11
N THR A 742 12.36 -4.41 -20.48
CA THR A 742 13.03 -3.12 -20.39
C THR A 742 14.13 -3.30 -19.36
N GLY A 743 15.37 -2.96 -19.72
CA GLY A 743 16.45 -2.90 -18.74
C GLY A 743 16.08 -2.04 -17.52
N PRO A 744 16.92 -2.00 -16.50
CA PRO A 744 16.59 -1.37 -15.22
C PRO A 744 16.09 0.07 -15.42
N THR A 745 14.99 0.43 -14.76
CA THR A 745 14.32 1.74 -14.87
C THR A 745 14.49 2.55 -13.59
N THR A 746 14.13 3.83 -13.60
CA THR A 746 14.16 4.68 -12.39
C THR A 746 13.10 4.33 -11.35
N GLY A 747 12.25 3.31 -11.59
CA GLY A 747 11.18 2.90 -10.66
C GLY A 747 9.88 3.71 -10.79
N ALA A 748 9.79 4.63 -11.76
CA ALA A 748 8.54 5.25 -12.16
C ALA A 748 7.80 4.38 -13.21
N GLY A 749 8.37 4.26 -14.41
CA GLY A 749 7.77 3.52 -15.52
C GLY A 749 8.81 3.11 -16.56
N GLY A 750 8.36 2.47 -17.64
CA GLY A 750 9.25 2.01 -18.72
C GLY A 750 9.88 3.17 -19.51
N LYS A 751 11.02 2.89 -20.16
CA LYS A 751 11.66 3.80 -21.12
C LYS A 751 10.69 4.18 -22.24
N MET A 752 10.64 5.47 -22.58
CA MET A 752 9.90 5.98 -23.73
C MET A 752 10.51 5.42 -25.02
N LYS A 753 9.66 5.07 -26.00
CA LYS A 753 10.10 4.65 -27.34
C LYS A 753 9.83 5.70 -28.42
N ARG A 754 8.96 6.65 -28.12
CA ARG A 754 8.49 7.73 -29.01
C ARG A 754 8.30 8.98 -28.15
N GLU A 755 8.47 10.15 -28.77
CA GLU A 755 8.24 11.46 -28.14
C GLU A 755 9.09 11.73 -26.88
N SER A 756 10.25 11.10 -26.76
CA SER A 756 11.22 11.44 -25.71
C SER A 756 11.83 12.81 -25.99
N LEU A 757 12.11 13.56 -24.92
CA LEU A 757 12.83 14.83 -25.02
C LEU A 757 14.31 14.60 -25.38
N ALA A 758 14.88 13.49 -24.90
CA ALA A 758 16.25 13.12 -25.22
C ALA A 758 16.31 12.26 -26.50
N PRO A 759 17.37 12.42 -27.32
CA PRO A 759 17.57 11.57 -28.49
C PRO A 759 17.80 10.11 -28.05
N HIS A 760 17.14 9.17 -28.75
CA HIS A 760 17.32 7.73 -28.51
C HIS A 760 18.57 7.16 -29.19
N LYS A 761 19.01 7.79 -30.29
CA LYS A 761 20.13 7.34 -31.11
C LYS A 761 20.94 8.55 -31.53
N ILE A 762 22.24 8.56 -31.20
CA ILE A 762 23.20 9.54 -31.72
C ILE A 762 24.20 8.77 -32.56
N GLN A 763 24.40 9.20 -33.79
CA GLN A 763 25.38 8.60 -34.70
C GLN A 763 26.44 9.65 -35.02
N ARG A 764 27.71 9.29 -34.82
CA ARG A 764 28.85 10.06 -35.29
C ARG A 764 29.22 9.56 -36.68
N HIS A 765 29.39 10.49 -37.60
CA HIS A 765 29.86 10.19 -38.95
C HIS A 765 31.40 10.26 -38.99
N GLY A 766 32.06 9.17 -39.37
CA GLY A 766 33.51 9.10 -39.59
C GLY A 766 33.92 9.49 -41.02
N GLU A 767 35.19 9.30 -41.37
CA GLU A 767 35.61 9.32 -42.79
C GLU A 767 35.32 7.94 -43.42
N GLY A 768 34.60 7.93 -44.55
CA GLY A 768 33.99 6.72 -45.13
C GLY A 768 32.54 6.54 -44.66
N GLU A 769 31.75 5.70 -45.33
CA GLU A 769 30.32 5.43 -45.00
C GLU A 769 30.12 4.69 -43.65
N GLU A 770 31.07 4.83 -42.71
CA GLU A 770 31.02 4.20 -41.39
C GLU A 770 30.26 5.10 -40.38
N PHE A 771 29.24 4.51 -39.77
CA PHE A 771 28.49 5.10 -38.67
C PHE A 771 28.96 4.51 -37.36
N GLU A 772 29.33 5.37 -36.41
CA GLU A 772 29.57 4.97 -35.03
C GLU A 772 28.36 5.38 -34.18
N GLU A 773 27.71 4.41 -33.55
CA GLU A 773 26.65 4.70 -32.58
C GLU A 773 27.29 5.20 -31.28
N LEU A 774 27.06 6.46 -30.96
CA LEU A 774 27.47 7.04 -29.68
C LEU A 774 26.41 6.74 -28.64
N ASP A 775 26.81 6.06 -27.57
CA ASP A 775 25.91 5.79 -26.46
C ASP A 775 25.58 7.10 -25.71
N VAL A 776 24.29 7.39 -25.58
CA VAL A 776 23.79 8.64 -25.00
C VAL A 776 23.59 8.49 -23.50
N GLY A 777 24.70 8.28 -22.79
CA GLY A 777 24.74 8.41 -21.34
C GLY A 777 24.16 7.22 -20.58
N GLU A 778 24.64 6.01 -20.85
CA GLU A 778 24.86 5.07 -19.76
C GLU A 778 26.18 5.49 -19.08
N ARG A 779 26.11 6.08 -17.87
CA ARG A 779 27.31 6.12 -17.02
C ARG A 779 27.77 4.66 -16.88
N PRO A 780 29.06 4.35 -17.08
CA PRO A 780 29.55 2.99 -16.89
C PRO A 780 29.19 2.56 -15.48
N VAL A 781 28.33 1.56 -15.38
CA VAL A 781 27.94 0.97 -14.11
C VAL A 781 29.15 0.18 -13.65
N ALA A 782 29.73 0.57 -12.51
CA ALA A 782 30.54 -0.39 -11.77
C ALA A 782 29.64 -1.60 -11.53
N ASP A 783 30.11 -2.80 -11.85
CA ASP A 783 29.46 -4.06 -11.52
C ASP A 783 29.23 -4.13 -10.00
N GLU A 784 28.21 -3.43 -9.50
CA GLU A 784 27.57 -3.77 -8.26
C GLU A 784 26.87 -5.08 -8.57
N SER A 785 27.46 -6.15 -8.04
CA SER A 785 26.88 -7.46 -7.95
C SER A 785 25.48 -7.33 -7.37
N ASP A 786 24.49 -7.10 -8.22
CA ASP A 786 23.12 -7.50 -7.94
C ASP A 786 23.25 -8.99 -7.68
N SER A 787 23.23 -9.35 -6.40
CA SER A 787 22.80 -10.68 -5.98
C SER A 787 21.32 -10.76 -6.35
N ASP A 788 21.02 -10.76 -7.64
CA ASP A 788 19.89 -11.49 -8.15
C ASP A 788 20.12 -12.88 -7.61
N ASP A 789 19.33 -13.26 -6.60
CA ASP A 789 19.22 -14.63 -6.14
C ASP A 789 19.14 -15.47 -7.41
N GLU A 790 20.23 -16.18 -7.72
CA GLU A 790 20.37 -17.10 -8.83
C GLU A 790 19.36 -18.23 -8.62
N MET A 791 18.09 -17.93 -8.90
CA MET A 791 17.03 -18.90 -8.92
C MET A 791 17.13 -19.61 -10.25
N VAL A 792 18.03 -20.60 -10.21
CA VAL A 792 18.17 -21.83 -10.98
C VAL A 792 18.05 -21.64 -12.49
N ASP A 793 19.14 -21.92 -13.19
CA ASP A 793 19.17 -22.11 -14.63
C ASP A 793 17.95 -22.88 -15.10
N ALA A 794 17.25 -22.34 -16.09
CA ALA A 794 16.09 -22.99 -16.70
C ALA A 794 16.43 -24.40 -17.24
N ASN A 795 17.72 -24.68 -17.46
CA ASN A 795 18.25 -25.94 -17.94
C ASN A 795 19.15 -26.69 -16.93
N GLY A 796 19.23 -26.24 -15.67
CA GLY A 796 20.03 -26.89 -14.63
C GLY A 796 19.48 -28.26 -14.19
N GLU A 797 20.29 -29.05 -13.48
CA GLU A 797 19.92 -30.40 -13.01
C GLU A 797 18.57 -30.43 -12.26
N LEU A 798 18.26 -29.36 -11.51
CA LEU A 798 17.02 -29.23 -10.75
C LEU A 798 15.78 -29.07 -11.65
N SER A 799 15.90 -28.41 -12.81
CA SER A 799 14.80 -28.33 -13.78
C SER A 799 14.59 -29.69 -14.46
N GLN A 800 15.66 -30.44 -14.71
CA GLN A 800 15.59 -31.81 -15.23
C GLN A 800 14.93 -32.77 -14.23
N LEU A 801 15.25 -32.68 -12.94
CA LEU A 801 14.59 -33.46 -11.88
C LEU A 801 13.11 -33.12 -11.74
N ARG A 802 12.76 -31.82 -11.81
CA ARG A 802 11.35 -31.37 -11.77
C ARG A 802 10.53 -31.87 -12.95
N ASN A 803 11.17 -32.07 -14.11
CA ASN A 803 10.53 -32.57 -15.33
C ASN A 803 10.59 -34.10 -15.46
N GLY A 804 11.58 -34.74 -14.83
CA GLY A 804 11.85 -36.18 -14.93
C GLY A 804 10.74 -37.07 -14.35
N GLY A 805 9.84 -36.50 -13.55
CA GLY A 805 8.63 -37.18 -13.07
C GLY A 805 7.56 -37.43 -14.14
N ASN A 806 7.68 -36.82 -15.33
CA ASN A 806 6.69 -36.92 -16.42
C ASN A 806 7.35 -37.35 -17.74
N LYS A 807 8.02 -38.51 -17.74
CA LYS A 807 8.56 -39.15 -18.96
C LYS A 807 7.53 -39.97 -19.76
N GLY A 808 6.24 -39.83 -19.46
CA GLY A 808 5.15 -40.31 -20.29
C GLY A 808 4.51 -39.13 -21.01
N ASP A 809 4.39 -39.25 -22.33
CA ASP A 809 3.57 -38.40 -23.21
C ASP A 809 4.11 -37.00 -23.52
N ALA A 810 5.22 -36.98 -24.27
CA ALA A 810 5.60 -35.83 -25.10
C ALA A 810 5.42 -36.19 -26.58
N GLU A 811 4.21 -36.56 -26.98
CA GLU A 811 3.76 -36.59 -28.38
C GLU A 811 2.23 -36.71 -28.38
N SER A 812 1.52 -35.59 -28.26
CA SER A 812 0.10 -35.53 -28.61
C SER A 812 -0.12 -34.38 -29.58
N GLU A 813 -0.45 -34.76 -30.80
CA GLU A 813 -0.82 -33.88 -31.91
C GLU A 813 -1.93 -32.89 -31.50
N LEU A 814 -1.79 -31.65 -31.98
CA LEU A 814 -2.75 -30.56 -31.84
C LEU A 814 -4.14 -31.00 -32.33
N THR A 815 -5.03 -31.32 -31.39
CA THR A 815 -6.46 -31.48 -31.65
C THR A 815 -7.18 -30.17 -31.37
N VAL A 816 -8.14 -29.85 -32.24
CA VAL A 816 -8.99 -28.66 -32.17
C VAL A 816 -9.84 -28.72 -30.89
N GLY A 817 -9.48 -27.94 -29.87
CA GLY A 817 -10.25 -27.85 -28.62
C GLY A 817 -9.46 -27.61 -27.32
N GLU A 818 -8.17 -27.29 -27.38
CA GLU A 818 -7.35 -27.16 -26.15
C GLU A 818 -7.88 -26.11 -25.15
N ARG A 819 -8.11 -26.57 -23.91
CA ARG A 819 -8.47 -25.75 -22.74
C ARG A 819 -7.38 -24.70 -22.50
N LYS A 820 -7.71 -23.41 -22.62
CA LYS A 820 -6.75 -22.31 -22.44
C LYS A 820 -6.03 -22.39 -21.09
N LYS A 821 -4.69 -22.48 -21.15
CA LYS A 821 -3.78 -22.53 -19.98
C LYS A 821 -3.78 -21.25 -19.15
N TRP A 822 -3.91 -20.10 -19.82
CA TRP A 822 -3.97 -18.79 -19.19
C TRP A 822 -4.71 -17.78 -20.06
N TRP A 823 -5.17 -16.68 -19.46
CA TRP A 823 -5.78 -15.54 -20.17
C TRP A 823 -5.58 -14.26 -19.36
N ILE A 824 -5.43 -13.10 -20.03
CA ILE A 824 -5.39 -11.80 -19.36
C ILE A 824 -6.18 -10.76 -20.16
N THR A 825 -6.84 -9.82 -19.48
CA THR A 825 -7.40 -8.61 -20.08
C THR A 825 -7.11 -7.36 -19.27
N TYR A 826 -7.13 -6.22 -19.95
CA TYR A 826 -6.99 -4.87 -19.38
C TYR A 826 -8.26 -4.03 -19.60
N LYS A 827 -9.38 -4.67 -19.98
CA LYS A 827 -10.64 -3.99 -20.34
C LYS A 827 -11.30 -3.31 -19.13
N TYR A 828 -11.17 -3.90 -17.95
CA TYR A 828 -11.78 -3.41 -16.71
C TYR A 828 -10.78 -2.59 -15.93
N ARG A 829 -11.08 -1.29 -15.76
CA ARG A 829 -10.20 -0.36 -15.04
C ARG A 829 -10.92 0.96 -14.71
N PRO A 830 -10.62 1.56 -13.55
CA PRO A 830 -9.88 0.98 -12.42
C PRO A 830 -10.79 0.13 -11.53
N ILE A 831 -10.34 -1.08 -11.17
CA ILE A 831 -11.10 -2.04 -10.36
C ILE A 831 -10.91 -1.71 -8.87
N LEU A 832 -12.02 -1.47 -8.17
CA LEU A 832 -12.05 -1.36 -6.71
C LEU A 832 -11.93 -2.75 -6.08
N GLY A 833 -12.72 -3.71 -6.57
CA GLY A 833 -12.62 -5.11 -6.20
C GLY A 833 -13.61 -5.98 -6.97
N VAL A 834 -13.43 -7.30 -6.84
CA VAL A 834 -14.27 -8.31 -7.49
C VAL A 834 -14.70 -9.31 -6.43
N VAL A 835 -16.00 -9.55 -6.32
CA VAL A 835 -16.60 -10.42 -5.29
C VAL A 835 -17.57 -11.43 -5.92
N PRO A 836 -17.61 -12.67 -5.43
CA PRO A 836 -18.48 -13.72 -5.97
C PRO A 836 -19.94 -13.52 -5.55
N LEU A 837 -20.88 -13.78 -6.46
CA LEU A 837 -22.34 -13.74 -6.21
C LEU A 837 -22.98 -15.14 -6.27
N SER A 838 -22.22 -16.15 -6.68
CA SER A 838 -22.64 -17.54 -6.76
C SER A 838 -21.84 -18.40 -5.77
N SER A 839 -22.45 -19.46 -5.25
CA SER A 839 -21.79 -20.43 -4.38
C SER A 839 -21.56 -21.76 -5.11
N GLY A 840 -20.37 -22.35 -4.91
CA GLY A 840 -20.03 -23.75 -5.22
C GLY A 840 -20.39 -24.24 -6.62
N ASP A 841 -21.54 -24.92 -6.72
CA ASP A 841 -21.95 -25.69 -7.90
C ASP A 841 -22.48 -24.84 -9.07
N GLN A 842 -22.69 -23.54 -8.86
CA GLN A 842 -23.16 -22.63 -9.90
C GLN A 842 -22.00 -22.10 -10.76
N PRO A 843 -22.24 -21.79 -12.06
CA PRO A 843 -21.25 -21.11 -12.88
C PRO A 843 -20.83 -19.81 -12.20
N LEU A 844 -19.51 -19.58 -12.13
CA LEU A 844 -18.96 -18.44 -11.39
C LEU A 844 -19.52 -17.11 -11.91
N GLU A 845 -20.31 -16.46 -11.06
CA GLU A 845 -20.90 -15.15 -11.28
C GLU A 845 -20.28 -14.15 -10.30
N VAL A 846 -19.89 -12.97 -10.78
CA VAL A 846 -19.18 -11.98 -9.98
C VAL A 846 -19.72 -10.56 -10.15
N ALA A 847 -19.63 -9.77 -9.08
CA ALA A 847 -19.71 -8.32 -9.15
C ALA A 847 -18.30 -7.74 -9.28
N LEU A 848 -18.02 -7.13 -10.43
CA LEU A 848 -16.79 -6.36 -10.66
C LEU A 848 -17.10 -4.88 -10.47
N VAL A 849 -16.59 -4.28 -9.40
CA VAL A 849 -16.83 -2.88 -9.08
C VAL A 849 -15.68 -2.02 -9.59
N GLU A 850 -15.97 -1.07 -10.47
CA GLU A 850 -15.03 -0.07 -10.96
C GLU A 850 -15.27 1.29 -10.30
N ARG A 851 -14.20 2.06 -10.11
CA ARG A 851 -14.29 3.43 -9.59
C ARG A 851 -13.35 4.40 -10.32
N PRO A 852 -13.72 4.85 -11.53
CA PRO A 852 -12.89 5.78 -12.28
C PRO A 852 -12.90 7.19 -11.66
N THR A 853 -11.84 7.95 -11.92
CA THR A 853 -11.61 9.28 -11.32
C THR A 853 -12.70 10.29 -11.66
N TRP A 854 -13.22 10.25 -12.89
CA TRP A 854 -14.29 11.17 -13.32
C TRP A 854 -15.65 10.90 -12.68
N ASP A 855 -15.87 9.72 -12.06
CA ASP A 855 -17.09 9.45 -11.29
C ASP A 855 -16.94 9.91 -9.82
N VAL A 856 -15.74 10.35 -9.41
CA VAL A 856 -15.47 10.90 -8.07
C VAL A 856 -15.75 12.40 -8.07
N GLU A 857 -16.64 12.82 -7.17
CA GLU A 857 -16.87 14.25 -6.92
C GLU A 857 -15.59 14.88 -6.36
N MET A 858 -14.91 15.65 -7.21
CA MET A 858 -13.75 16.44 -6.82
C MET A 858 -14.19 17.81 -6.28
N PRO A 859 -13.39 18.43 -5.40
CA PRO A 859 -13.60 19.83 -5.01
C PRO A 859 -13.63 20.77 -6.22
N GLU A 860 -14.27 21.94 -6.03
CA GLU A 860 -14.25 22.98 -7.05
C GLU A 860 -12.82 23.43 -7.36
N ARG A 861 -12.55 23.60 -8.65
CA ARG A 861 -11.27 24.10 -9.13
C ARG A 861 -11.27 25.62 -9.06
N TYR A 862 -10.19 26.19 -8.54
CA TYR A 862 -9.97 27.62 -8.60
C TYR A 862 -9.29 27.97 -9.93
N PHE A 863 -9.86 28.94 -10.65
CA PHE A 863 -9.33 29.44 -11.90
C PHE A 863 -8.94 30.90 -11.73
N ALA A 864 -7.73 31.28 -12.17
CA ALA A 864 -7.33 32.67 -12.27
C ALA A 864 -7.46 33.16 -13.73
N GLY A 865 -8.16 34.28 -13.93
CA GLY A 865 -8.29 34.95 -15.24
C GLY A 865 -8.93 34.09 -16.35
N ASN A 866 -8.38 34.17 -17.56
CA ASN A 866 -8.87 33.51 -18.78
C ASN A 866 -8.61 31.99 -18.84
N GLU A 867 -8.27 31.31 -17.73
CA GLU A 867 -8.00 29.87 -17.76
C GLU A 867 -9.22 29.00 -18.11
N TRP A 868 -10.44 29.55 -18.03
CA TRP A 868 -11.66 28.89 -18.47
C TRP A 868 -11.77 28.78 -20.00
N GLU A 869 -10.96 29.53 -20.77
CA GLU A 869 -11.04 29.61 -22.23
C GLU A 869 -10.32 28.45 -22.99
N ARG A 870 -9.81 27.41 -22.31
CA ARG A 870 -9.10 26.30 -22.97
C ARG A 870 -9.41 24.90 -22.47
#